data_AF-A0A8T4LHM2-F1
#
_entry.id   AF-A0A8T4LHM2-F1
#
_cell.length_a   1.000
_cell.length_b   1.000
_cell.length_c   1.000
_cell.angle_alpha   90.00
_cell.angle_beta   90.00
_cell.angle_gamma   90.00
#
_symmetry.space_group_name_H-M   'P 1'
#
loop_
_entity.id
_entity.type
_entity.pdbx_description
1 polymer ?
#
loop_
_entity_poly.entity_id
_entity_poly.type
_entity_poly.pdbx_seq_one_letter_code
_entity_poly.pdbx_strand_id
1 'polypeptide(L)'
;MEVDFIPLSYEDFDFQGKNYIKIIGKTRDNKRICLIDSCDVFFWAILKDSVSEKKLKELHNKIEKIKVENESRVSKVIKTEIKDKNFLGNKVKAIKIFITNHKDADKFSEKIKEKEIKAIREIDLNYITRYILEKKLIPLTWHSIKGNVITNIDDFGGLIDSLDVDLVIKVDKISETKTQHNFIPKVLAIDIETKEFEIGKGEILMISLVSEGIKKVLTTKKIPNSPSFVEIYKDEEEMIESFIKHTKKISPDIITGYFSDGFDFPYLKARAEKNKIKLTLGLDNSVLKFSGGQNPRGKISGIVHVDLLKFISVAYSQYLQSETLSLGEVSKELLGDKKIDHEFKPTENMSNEDWKKFFEYNLQDSILTYNLFNKTWNDMAEFCRITQEPLFNVTRDGMSSQVDNYIIHNLEKYNEIIEEKPRHEEIGKRRLREKYEGAFVLQPIPKLYENIAMFDFTSYWPSIIATFNLSRSTYLGEKKPGKSDFLEVDIGNKKYYFSKNKGFFPEMLEEIIKKRKQYKEDYKKLQNNLVKARSNAFKLLANASYGYQGFFGARYYCPEASASATSISRDYIKKVINDSEKSGFKVIYSDSVDGKTKVIVKKNGIINEEFIESLFQKEDSKNLLGKEYDYKRDIEVLTLNKNGRSIFKPINYIMRHKCNKIMYRVHFTNNWYIDVTEDHSLIGYERIKNNKLKKLSDRLIEVKPTEIKKKLNSIVCLKTIPSEFLRSKDYPKEVYEFAGYFIGDGSFMRNKSHTKNNKDYYLRLSLGKDSSEVFDKLITPLIKNGFIKNYWWSKSREGDLVVNGLKLINIISKEFRSINGKKIIPDWLFHENERNIASFLRGLFSADGCVMVRNNAPVIKYTSIYEEYIDNVRKLLYKIGVSHSVFKENTINKYKGYSRGSYSKNIILKDRRQFIKKVGFLLERKNKLMNIKTNSSKTKNIKDFEFDLQSVKEIKLIDAPEYVYDLEVDETHCFFANYVLAHNTDSIALEMNKKSKTQALEFLGSINKKLPGIMELELEDFYKRGIWVTTRGGKIGAKKKYALINEKGKLKIRGFETVRRDWCNLARELQNKVLEKILNEGNEKSALVYTKEVINKIKDRKVNKGSIMIKTQLKKSLSDYKAVTPHVTIARKMLAKGMPVNAGMLVKYYIAESSDKKALTRDRAVFPDENKNYDIDYYLSKQILPAVENIFQVFGLDMSDIIKGTKQKTLF
;
A
#
# COMPACT_ATOMS: atom_id res chain seq x y z
N MET A 1 -43.78 -8.25 -35.18
CA MET A 1 -43.76 -9.09 -33.96
C MET A 1 -43.54 -8.20 -32.74
N GLU A 2 -44.05 -8.58 -31.57
CA GLU A 2 -43.68 -8.01 -30.27
C GLU A 2 -43.35 -9.16 -29.31
N VAL A 3 -42.27 -9.03 -28.53
CA VAL A 3 -41.78 -10.11 -27.66
C VAL A 3 -41.00 -9.55 -26.46
N ASP A 4 -41.20 -10.16 -25.28
CA ASP A 4 -40.35 -9.88 -24.11
C ASP A 4 -39.02 -10.63 -24.22
N PHE A 5 -37.93 -9.90 -24.11
CA PHE A 5 -36.56 -10.35 -24.40
C PHE A 5 -35.59 -9.92 -23.29
N ILE A 6 -34.65 -10.80 -22.95
CA ILE A 6 -33.51 -10.51 -22.07
C ILE A 6 -32.18 -10.62 -22.85
N PRO A 7 -31.41 -9.52 -23.02
CA PRO A 7 -30.17 -9.51 -23.80
C PRO A 7 -29.01 -10.10 -23.00
N LEU A 8 -28.22 -10.97 -23.65
CA LEU A 8 -27.13 -11.73 -23.02
C LEU A 8 -25.76 -11.36 -23.61
N SER A 9 -25.61 -11.39 -24.94
CA SER A 9 -24.36 -11.09 -25.65
C SER A 9 -24.54 -9.99 -26.69
N TYR A 10 -23.44 -9.28 -27.00
CA TYR A 10 -23.43 -8.06 -27.81
C TYR A 10 -22.19 -8.04 -28.72
N GLU A 11 -22.40 -7.78 -30.01
CA GLU A 11 -21.37 -7.71 -31.07
C GLU A 11 -21.67 -6.59 -32.05
N ASP A 12 -20.73 -5.66 -32.27
CA ASP A 12 -20.83 -4.69 -33.36
C ASP A 12 -20.35 -5.28 -34.68
N PHE A 13 -20.93 -4.81 -35.78
CA PHE A 13 -20.46 -5.08 -37.14
C PHE A 13 -20.71 -3.88 -38.06
N ASP A 14 -20.03 -3.85 -39.20
CA ASP A 14 -20.21 -2.80 -40.22
C ASP A 14 -21.00 -3.37 -41.40
N PHE A 15 -22.04 -2.68 -41.85
CA PHE A 15 -22.82 -3.04 -43.04
C PHE A 15 -23.19 -1.77 -43.82
N GLN A 16 -22.94 -1.76 -45.13
CA GLN A 16 -23.17 -0.61 -46.02
C GLN A 16 -22.64 0.73 -45.46
N GLY A 17 -21.44 0.70 -44.86
CA GLY A 17 -20.77 1.86 -44.27
C GLY A 17 -21.26 2.29 -42.88
N LYS A 18 -22.43 1.82 -42.42
CA LYS A 18 -22.98 2.08 -41.08
C LYS A 18 -22.54 1.02 -40.08
N ASN A 19 -22.59 1.35 -38.80
CA ASN A 19 -22.46 0.36 -37.72
C ASN A 19 -23.83 -0.24 -37.37
N TYR A 20 -23.85 -1.55 -37.14
CA TYR A 20 -24.99 -2.30 -36.60
C TYR A 20 -24.54 -3.10 -35.38
N ILE A 21 -25.51 -3.55 -34.58
CA ILE A 21 -25.27 -4.42 -33.43
C ILE A 21 -26.09 -5.71 -33.58
N LYS A 22 -25.43 -6.85 -33.34
CA LYS A 22 -25.98 -8.19 -33.18
C LYS A 22 -26.10 -8.45 -31.68
N ILE A 23 -27.32 -8.71 -31.20
CA ILE A 23 -27.59 -8.93 -29.77
C ILE A 23 -28.31 -10.27 -29.62
N ILE A 24 -27.66 -11.25 -28.99
CA ILE A 24 -28.29 -12.55 -28.72
C ILE A 24 -28.89 -12.52 -27.32
N GLY A 25 -30.10 -13.05 -27.19
CA GLY A 25 -30.80 -13.16 -25.92
C GLY A 25 -31.89 -14.20 -25.91
N LYS A 26 -32.69 -14.19 -24.84
CA LYS A 26 -33.75 -15.18 -24.59
C LYS A 26 -35.12 -14.53 -24.47
N THR A 27 -36.16 -15.27 -24.85
CA THR A 27 -37.57 -14.92 -24.61
C THR A 27 -38.11 -15.56 -23.33
N ARG A 28 -39.33 -15.19 -22.91
CA ARG A 28 -40.03 -15.85 -21.78
C ARG A 28 -40.22 -17.35 -21.99
N ASP A 29 -40.47 -17.79 -23.22
CA ASP A 29 -40.59 -19.19 -23.65
C ASP A 29 -39.25 -19.84 -24.01
N ASN A 30 -38.13 -19.25 -23.57
CA ASN A 30 -36.76 -19.77 -23.69
C ASN A 30 -36.26 -19.97 -25.13
N LYS A 31 -36.90 -19.37 -26.14
CA LYS A 31 -36.34 -19.25 -27.49
C LYS A 31 -35.13 -18.33 -27.47
N ARG A 32 -34.07 -18.68 -28.20
CA ARG A 32 -32.93 -17.81 -28.45
C ARG A 32 -33.21 -16.94 -29.67
N ILE A 33 -33.18 -15.63 -29.49
CA ILE A 33 -33.43 -14.66 -30.55
C ILE A 33 -32.18 -13.80 -30.77
N CYS A 34 -31.90 -13.50 -32.04
CA CYS A 34 -30.95 -12.48 -32.46
C CYS A 34 -31.70 -11.18 -32.78
N LEU A 35 -31.35 -10.09 -32.11
CA LEU A 35 -31.77 -8.74 -32.52
C LEU A 35 -30.71 -8.10 -33.41
N ILE A 36 -31.15 -7.42 -34.47
CA ILE A 36 -30.32 -6.53 -35.29
C ILE A 36 -30.89 -5.11 -35.20
N ASP A 37 -30.05 -4.16 -34.83
CA ASP A 37 -30.40 -2.74 -34.68
C ASP A 37 -29.17 -1.84 -34.91
N SER A 38 -29.37 -0.52 -34.94
CA SER A 38 -28.34 0.51 -35.01
C SER A 38 -28.74 1.73 -34.16
N CYS A 39 -27.77 2.50 -33.66
CA CYS A 39 -28.01 3.78 -33.00
C CYS A 39 -27.24 4.93 -33.68
N ASP A 40 -27.70 6.16 -33.44
CA ASP A 40 -27.00 7.37 -33.87
C ASP A 40 -25.60 7.44 -33.24
N VAL A 41 -24.57 7.52 -34.06
CA VAL A 41 -23.18 7.73 -33.61
C VAL A 41 -22.88 9.22 -33.57
N PHE A 42 -22.38 9.71 -32.44
CA PHE A 42 -21.92 11.08 -32.30
C PHE A 42 -20.80 11.23 -31.26
N PHE A 43 -20.16 12.40 -31.32
CA PHE A 43 -19.25 12.93 -30.32
C PHE A 43 -19.57 14.42 -30.07
N TRP A 44 -18.96 15.03 -29.06
CA TRP A 44 -19.19 16.44 -28.71
C TRP A 44 -17.98 17.31 -29.01
N ALA A 45 -18.20 18.49 -29.62
CA ALA A 45 -17.24 19.59 -29.62
C ALA A 45 -17.71 20.66 -28.63
N ILE A 46 -16.98 20.81 -27.52
CA ILE A 46 -17.26 21.78 -26.46
C ILE A 46 -16.65 23.12 -26.87
N LEU A 47 -17.42 24.20 -26.82
CA LEU A 47 -16.98 25.54 -27.24
C LEU A 47 -16.20 26.26 -26.13
N LYS A 48 -15.45 27.29 -26.51
CA LYS A 48 -14.92 28.29 -25.57
C LYS A 48 -15.99 29.29 -25.18
N ASP A 49 -15.83 29.87 -23.99
CA ASP A 49 -16.87 30.63 -23.31
C ASP A 49 -17.15 32.02 -23.96
N SER A 50 -16.39 32.38 -25.00
CA SER A 50 -16.42 33.67 -25.71
C SER A 50 -16.71 33.55 -27.23
N VAL A 51 -17.24 32.42 -27.71
CA VAL A 51 -17.60 32.24 -29.13
C VAL A 51 -18.88 33.00 -29.46
N SER A 52 -18.82 33.95 -30.39
CA SER A 52 -19.98 34.73 -30.85
C SER A 52 -20.90 33.93 -31.77
N GLU A 53 -22.18 34.29 -31.84
CA GLU A 53 -23.17 33.54 -32.62
C GLU A 53 -22.87 33.47 -34.13
N LYS A 54 -22.26 34.52 -34.69
CA LYS A 54 -21.79 34.51 -36.08
C LYS A 54 -20.74 33.41 -36.29
N LYS A 55 -19.70 33.37 -35.44
CA LYS A 55 -18.67 32.33 -35.49
C LYS A 55 -19.23 30.94 -35.23
N LEU A 56 -20.23 30.81 -34.36
CA LEU A 56 -20.90 29.53 -34.10
C LEU A 56 -21.63 29.01 -35.33
N LYS A 57 -22.35 29.87 -36.07
CA LYS A 57 -23.00 29.53 -37.35
C LYS A 57 -21.97 29.20 -38.44
N GLU A 58 -20.87 29.94 -38.53
CA GLU A 58 -19.75 29.64 -39.45
C GLU A 58 -19.10 28.28 -39.15
N LEU A 59 -18.85 27.98 -37.88
CA LEU A 59 -18.27 26.71 -37.43
C LEU A 59 -19.21 25.52 -37.67
N HIS A 60 -20.51 25.67 -37.38
CA HIS A 60 -21.55 24.68 -37.65
C HIS A 60 -21.59 24.30 -39.14
N ASN A 61 -21.73 25.31 -40.01
CA ASN A 61 -21.75 25.15 -41.47
C ASN A 61 -20.43 24.60 -42.06
N LYS A 62 -19.30 24.73 -41.35
CA LYS A 62 -18.01 24.13 -41.72
C LYS A 62 -17.97 22.65 -41.35
N ILE A 63 -18.43 22.28 -40.15
CA ILE A 63 -18.39 20.89 -39.66
C ILE A 63 -19.29 19.97 -40.49
N GLU A 64 -20.49 20.41 -40.86
CA GLU A 64 -21.44 19.59 -41.64
C GLU A 64 -20.92 19.19 -43.04
N LYS A 65 -19.94 19.93 -43.57
CA LYS A 65 -19.32 19.63 -44.88
C LYS A 65 -18.17 18.63 -44.78
N ILE A 66 -17.78 18.17 -43.59
CA ILE A 66 -16.61 17.30 -43.41
C ILE A 66 -16.93 15.86 -43.81
N LYS A 67 -16.06 15.31 -44.65
CA LYS A 67 -15.98 13.89 -45.01
C LYS A 67 -14.65 13.29 -44.56
N VAL A 68 -14.66 12.00 -44.27
CA VAL A 68 -13.48 11.19 -43.96
C VAL A 68 -13.51 9.96 -44.87
N GLU A 69 -12.48 9.85 -45.70
CA GLU A 69 -12.31 8.71 -46.61
C GLU A 69 -11.34 7.69 -45.98
N ASN A 70 -11.60 6.43 -46.27
CA ASN A 70 -10.89 5.27 -45.74
C ASN A 70 -10.97 4.16 -46.79
N GLU A 71 -9.97 3.27 -46.84
CA GLU A 71 -9.76 2.32 -47.94
C GLU A 71 -10.99 1.45 -48.30
N SER A 72 -11.88 1.22 -47.33
CA SER A 72 -13.10 0.43 -47.49
C SER A 72 -14.42 1.18 -47.21
N ARG A 73 -14.39 2.49 -46.91
CA ARG A 73 -15.61 3.28 -46.62
C ARG A 73 -15.41 4.80 -46.71
N VAL A 74 -16.46 5.51 -47.11
CA VAL A 74 -16.56 6.97 -47.01
C VAL A 74 -17.52 7.33 -45.88
N SER A 75 -17.01 8.01 -44.85
CA SER A 75 -17.81 8.51 -43.74
C SER A 75 -18.04 10.02 -43.85
N LYS A 76 -19.20 10.48 -43.39
CA LYS A 76 -19.60 11.91 -43.39
C LYS A 76 -20.27 12.31 -42.07
N VAL A 77 -20.28 13.61 -41.81
CA VAL A 77 -21.24 14.19 -40.85
C VAL A 77 -22.66 14.03 -41.41
N ILE A 78 -23.61 13.66 -40.55
CA ILE A 78 -25.02 13.46 -40.87
C ILE A 78 -25.81 14.75 -40.58
N LYS A 79 -25.59 15.33 -39.40
CA LYS A 79 -26.20 16.56 -38.88
C LYS A 79 -25.36 17.07 -37.71
N THR A 80 -25.51 18.34 -37.35
CA THR A 80 -25.01 18.86 -36.07
C THR A 80 -26.10 19.55 -35.25
N GLU A 81 -26.08 19.39 -33.93
CA GLU A 81 -27.04 20.02 -33.00
C GLU A 81 -26.29 20.83 -31.93
N ILE A 82 -26.60 22.11 -31.80
CA ILE A 82 -26.08 22.95 -30.71
C ILE A 82 -26.94 22.71 -29.46
N LYS A 83 -26.31 22.45 -28.30
CA LYS A 83 -26.98 22.25 -27.01
C LYS A 83 -26.23 22.97 -25.88
N ASP A 84 -26.97 23.39 -24.87
CA ASP A 84 -26.42 23.75 -23.56
C ASP A 84 -26.30 22.49 -22.69
N LYS A 85 -25.08 22.24 -22.19
CA LYS A 85 -24.65 21.03 -21.48
C LYS A 85 -23.85 21.41 -20.24
N ASN A 86 -23.60 20.45 -19.36
CA ASN A 86 -22.58 20.57 -18.31
C ASN A 86 -21.28 19.86 -18.74
N PHE A 87 -20.12 20.41 -18.41
CA PHE A 87 -18.82 19.74 -18.54
C PHE A 87 -17.89 20.08 -17.37
N LEU A 88 -17.45 19.05 -16.67
CA LEU A 88 -16.81 19.12 -15.36
C LEU A 88 -17.61 20.04 -14.41
N GLY A 89 -18.93 19.86 -14.34
CA GLY A 89 -19.84 20.63 -13.48
C GLY A 89 -20.06 22.10 -13.89
N ASN A 90 -19.52 22.56 -15.01
CA ASN A 90 -19.67 23.93 -15.52
C ASN A 90 -20.64 23.93 -16.72
N LYS A 91 -21.55 24.91 -16.79
CA LYS A 91 -22.41 25.10 -17.98
C LYS A 91 -21.56 25.49 -19.20
N VAL A 92 -21.78 24.82 -20.33
CA VAL A 92 -21.08 25.03 -21.60
C VAL A 92 -22.04 24.91 -22.78
N LYS A 93 -21.80 25.68 -23.85
CA LYS A 93 -22.38 25.37 -25.17
C LYS A 93 -21.51 24.34 -25.88
N ALA A 94 -22.14 23.33 -26.47
CA ALA A 94 -21.47 22.26 -27.20
C ALA A 94 -22.23 21.90 -28.48
N ILE A 95 -21.49 21.44 -29.50
CA ILE A 95 -22.05 20.90 -30.74
C ILE A 95 -22.04 19.37 -30.63
N LYS A 96 -23.20 18.73 -30.71
CA LYS A 96 -23.37 17.28 -30.88
C LYS A 96 -23.18 16.99 -32.38
N ILE A 97 -22.15 16.21 -32.73
CA ILE A 97 -21.74 15.99 -34.12
C ILE A 97 -22.00 14.54 -34.49
N PHE A 98 -23.01 14.30 -35.34
CA PHE A 98 -23.43 12.96 -35.73
C PHE A 98 -22.68 12.51 -36.98
N ILE A 99 -22.19 11.27 -37.00
CA ILE A 99 -21.37 10.70 -38.08
C ILE A 99 -21.88 9.32 -38.50
N THR A 100 -21.55 8.90 -39.73
CA THR A 100 -21.99 7.61 -40.29
C THR A 100 -21.33 6.37 -39.68
N ASN A 101 -20.13 6.49 -39.10
CA ASN A 101 -19.41 5.34 -38.52
C ASN A 101 -18.49 5.76 -37.36
N HIS A 102 -18.58 5.08 -36.22
CA HIS A 102 -17.79 5.39 -35.03
C HIS A 102 -16.28 5.13 -35.21
N LYS A 103 -15.91 4.21 -36.10
CA LYS A 103 -14.51 3.81 -36.35
C LYS A 103 -13.69 4.89 -37.06
N ASP A 104 -14.32 6.01 -37.44
CA ASP A 104 -13.69 7.19 -38.04
C ASP A 104 -13.71 8.42 -37.10
N ALA A 105 -14.26 8.31 -35.88
CA ALA A 105 -14.45 9.45 -34.96
C ALA A 105 -13.15 10.21 -34.64
N ASP A 106 -12.04 9.52 -34.45
CA ASP A 106 -10.72 10.14 -34.26
C ASP A 106 -10.31 11.01 -35.46
N LYS A 107 -10.49 10.52 -36.69
CA LYS A 107 -10.20 11.24 -37.94
C LYS A 107 -11.09 12.49 -38.11
N PHE A 108 -12.36 12.42 -37.70
CA PHE A 108 -13.21 13.61 -37.62
C PHE A 108 -12.70 14.58 -36.56
N SER A 109 -12.30 14.10 -35.38
CA SER A 109 -11.76 14.95 -34.31
C SER A 109 -10.53 15.74 -34.76
N GLU A 110 -9.71 15.19 -35.65
CA GLU A 110 -8.54 15.85 -36.22
C GLU A 110 -8.92 16.97 -37.19
N LYS A 111 -9.87 16.71 -38.11
CA LYS A 111 -10.38 17.72 -39.06
C LYS A 111 -11.19 18.85 -38.39
N ILE A 112 -11.57 18.70 -37.12
CA ILE A 112 -12.46 19.63 -36.38
C ILE A 112 -11.70 20.47 -35.33
N LYS A 113 -10.36 20.37 -35.23
CA LYS A 113 -9.53 21.13 -34.26
C LYS A 113 -9.40 22.62 -34.59
N GLU A 114 -10.48 23.37 -34.35
CA GLU A 114 -10.56 24.83 -34.52
C GLU A 114 -10.24 25.62 -33.25
N LYS A 115 -9.85 26.89 -33.41
CA LYS A 115 -9.48 27.78 -32.29
C LYS A 115 -10.63 28.05 -31.32
N GLU A 116 -11.87 28.01 -31.80
CA GLU A 116 -13.11 28.23 -31.06
C GLU A 116 -13.49 27.03 -30.15
N ILE A 117 -12.94 25.85 -30.40
CA ILE A 117 -13.24 24.62 -29.65
C ILE A 117 -12.29 24.49 -28.44
N LYS A 118 -12.88 24.14 -27.29
CA LYS A 118 -12.24 23.97 -25.98
C LYS A 118 -11.79 22.53 -25.76
N ALA A 119 -12.62 21.56 -26.16
CA ALA A 119 -12.34 20.13 -26.09
C ALA A 119 -13.23 19.35 -27.08
N ILE A 120 -12.78 18.18 -27.51
CA ILE A 120 -13.61 17.18 -28.20
C ILE A 120 -13.77 15.97 -27.27
N ARG A 121 -14.98 15.41 -27.15
CA ARG A 121 -15.34 14.40 -26.14
C ARG A 121 -16.22 13.30 -26.71
N GLU A 122 -16.22 12.15 -26.04
CA GLU A 122 -16.96 10.93 -26.40
C GLU A 122 -16.52 10.19 -27.67
N ILE A 123 -15.35 10.54 -28.24
CA ILE A 123 -14.72 9.78 -29.33
C ILE A 123 -14.17 8.41 -28.89
N ASP A 124 -13.87 8.24 -27.60
CA ASP A 124 -13.27 7.01 -27.04
C ASP A 124 -14.30 6.00 -26.50
N LEU A 125 -15.58 6.18 -26.85
CA LEU A 125 -16.68 5.35 -26.36
C LEU A 125 -16.96 4.19 -27.32
N ASN A 126 -16.98 2.96 -26.80
CA ASN A 126 -17.33 1.76 -27.55
C ASN A 126 -18.77 1.86 -28.08
N TYR A 127 -19.00 1.48 -29.35
CA TYR A 127 -20.33 1.46 -29.96
C TYR A 127 -21.35 0.60 -29.20
N ILE A 128 -20.93 -0.51 -28.57
CA ILE A 128 -21.82 -1.32 -27.73
C ILE A 128 -22.30 -0.52 -26.49
N THR A 129 -21.38 0.18 -25.82
CA THR A 129 -21.69 1.06 -24.67
C THR A 129 -22.56 2.24 -25.10
N ARG A 130 -22.26 2.88 -26.25
CA ARG A 130 -23.10 3.93 -26.87
C ARG A 130 -24.50 3.40 -27.17
N TYR A 131 -24.62 2.22 -27.75
CA TYR A 131 -25.92 1.62 -28.07
C TYR A 131 -26.77 1.42 -26.81
N ILE A 132 -26.19 0.83 -25.75
CA ILE A 132 -26.89 0.64 -24.47
C ILE A 132 -27.35 1.99 -23.88
N LEU A 133 -26.53 3.04 -23.95
CA LEU A 133 -26.88 4.40 -23.52
C LEU A 133 -28.08 4.98 -24.29
N GLU A 134 -27.99 5.07 -25.63
CA GLU A 134 -29.02 5.75 -26.43
C GLU A 134 -30.33 4.95 -26.51
N LYS A 135 -30.26 3.61 -26.47
CA LYS A 135 -31.42 2.71 -26.63
C LYS A 135 -32.00 2.18 -25.30
N LYS A 136 -31.27 2.39 -24.19
CA LYS A 136 -31.63 1.99 -22.82
C LYS A 136 -31.92 0.48 -22.65
N LEU A 137 -31.36 -0.32 -23.55
CA LEU A 137 -31.43 -1.79 -23.52
C LEU A 137 -30.44 -2.35 -22.48
N ILE A 138 -30.78 -2.22 -21.21
CA ILE A 138 -29.94 -2.65 -20.08
C ILE A 138 -29.65 -4.17 -20.15
N PRO A 139 -28.38 -4.61 -20.08
CA PRO A 139 -27.98 -6.01 -19.99
C PRO A 139 -28.66 -6.80 -18.87
N LEU A 140 -29.03 -8.05 -19.15
CA LEU A 140 -29.69 -8.98 -18.21
C LEU A 140 -31.00 -8.45 -17.56
N THR A 141 -31.64 -7.46 -18.17
CA THR A 141 -32.97 -6.94 -17.80
C THR A 141 -33.97 -7.31 -18.89
N TRP A 142 -35.24 -7.55 -18.56
CA TRP A 142 -36.28 -7.82 -19.56
C TRP A 142 -36.78 -6.52 -20.20
N HIS A 143 -37.03 -6.55 -21.50
CA HIS A 143 -37.56 -5.44 -22.31
C HIS A 143 -38.62 -5.99 -23.29
N SER A 144 -39.67 -5.22 -23.58
CA SER A 144 -40.54 -5.51 -24.73
C SER A 144 -39.89 -4.95 -26.00
N ILE A 145 -39.66 -5.83 -26.97
CA ILE A 145 -39.07 -5.56 -28.27
C ILE A 145 -40.15 -5.70 -29.33
N LYS A 146 -40.42 -4.61 -30.05
CA LYS A 146 -41.25 -4.63 -31.26
C LYS A 146 -40.34 -4.54 -32.48
N GLY A 147 -40.56 -5.42 -33.45
CA GLY A 147 -39.71 -5.52 -34.62
C GLY A 147 -40.25 -6.48 -35.68
N ASN A 148 -39.55 -6.53 -36.80
CA ASN A 148 -39.89 -7.38 -37.95
C ASN A 148 -38.95 -8.59 -37.99
N VAL A 149 -39.52 -9.79 -38.14
CA VAL A 149 -38.72 -11.01 -38.33
C VAL A 149 -38.06 -10.92 -39.71
N ILE A 150 -36.76 -11.16 -39.77
CA ILE A 150 -36.02 -11.16 -41.03
C ILE A 150 -36.00 -12.60 -41.56
N THR A 151 -36.46 -12.78 -42.79
CA THR A 151 -36.53 -14.10 -43.48
C THR A 151 -35.72 -14.14 -44.78
N ASN A 152 -35.16 -13.00 -45.22
CA ASN A 152 -34.31 -12.93 -46.39
C ASN A 152 -32.84 -13.27 -46.04
N ILE A 153 -32.17 -14.05 -46.89
CA ILE A 153 -30.78 -14.49 -46.68
C ILE A 153 -29.78 -13.35 -46.98
N ASP A 154 -30.06 -12.52 -47.98
CA ASP A 154 -29.17 -11.41 -48.36
C ASP A 154 -29.17 -10.24 -47.35
N ASP A 155 -30.18 -10.17 -46.48
CA ASP A 155 -30.30 -9.12 -45.46
C ASP A 155 -29.09 -9.14 -44.51
N PHE A 156 -28.43 -7.99 -44.38
CA PHE A 156 -27.17 -7.84 -43.63
C PHE A 156 -26.00 -8.70 -44.14
N GLY A 157 -26.08 -9.21 -45.38
CA GLY A 157 -24.97 -9.86 -46.10
C GLY A 157 -24.72 -11.30 -45.69
N GLY A 158 -25.76 -12.16 -45.68
CA GLY A 158 -25.63 -13.58 -45.35
C GLY A 158 -25.44 -13.88 -43.85
N LEU A 159 -25.46 -12.86 -42.99
CA LEU A 159 -25.27 -13.00 -41.54
C LEU A 159 -26.29 -13.97 -40.90
N ILE A 160 -27.50 -14.04 -41.46
CA ILE A 160 -28.65 -14.76 -40.92
C ILE A 160 -28.52 -16.28 -41.13
N ASP A 161 -28.11 -16.72 -42.32
CA ASP A 161 -28.02 -18.14 -42.70
C ASP A 161 -27.07 -18.95 -41.80
N SER A 162 -26.01 -18.30 -41.31
CA SER A 162 -25.01 -18.94 -40.46
C SER A 162 -25.40 -19.13 -38.98
N LEU A 163 -26.48 -18.51 -38.50
CA LEU A 163 -26.79 -18.32 -37.07
C LEU A 163 -27.72 -19.39 -36.47
N ASP A 164 -27.21 -20.15 -35.49
CA ASP A 164 -27.96 -21.06 -34.61
C ASP A 164 -28.85 -20.30 -33.59
N VAL A 165 -30.00 -19.80 -34.05
CA VAL A 165 -31.04 -19.08 -33.28
C VAL A 165 -32.45 -19.42 -33.79
N ASP A 166 -33.47 -19.33 -32.92
CA ASP A 166 -34.86 -19.60 -33.30
C ASP A 166 -35.43 -18.52 -34.25
N LEU A 167 -35.04 -17.26 -34.08
CA LEU A 167 -35.50 -16.12 -34.89
C LEU A 167 -34.42 -15.02 -34.96
N VAL A 168 -34.41 -14.28 -36.08
CA VAL A 168 -33.73 -12.98 -36.20
C VAL A 168 -34.77 -11.86 -36.35
N ILE A 169 -34.67 -10.81 -35.53
CA ILE A 169 -35.60 -9.67 -35.52
C ILE A 169 -34.83 -8.37 -35.77
N LYS A 170 -35.25 -7.63 -36.79
CA LYS A 170 -34.90 -6.22 -37.00
C LYS A 170 -35.72 -5.38 -36.03
N VAL A 171 -35.06 -4.61 -35.17
CA VAL A 171 -35.75 -3.86 -34.11
C VAL A 171 -36.38 -2.57 -34.68
N ASP A 172 -37.67 -2.39 -34.44
CA ASP A 172 -38.37 -1.12 -34.72
C ASP A 172 -38.44 -0.25 -33.46
N LYS A 173 -38.68 -0.87 -32.30
CA LYS A 173 -38.82 -0.20 -30.99
C LYS A 173 -38.40 -1.09 -29.83
N ILE A 174 -37.73 -0.48 -28.86
CA ILE A 174 -37.41 -1.05 -27.54
C ILE A 174 -38.23 -0.31 -26.49
N SER A 175 -38.70 -1.02 -25.48
CA SER A 175 -39.47 -0.47 -24.36
C SER A 175 -39.27 -1.28 -23.09
N GLU A 176 -39.34 -0.62 -21.93
CA GLU A 176 -39.38 -1.30 -20.64
C GLU A 176 -40.59 -2.24 -20.57
N THR A 177 -40.39 -3.48 -20.12
CA THR A 177 -41.51 -4.42 -19.94
C THR A 177 -42.27 -4.15 -18.64
N LYS A 178 -43.56 -4.48 -18.63
CA LYS A 178 -44.44 -4.35 -17.45
C LYS A 178 -44.11 -5.33 -16.32
N THR A 179 -43.35 -6.40 -16.58
CA THR A 179 -43.00 -7.43 -15.59
C THR A 179 -41.59 -7.96 -15.79
N GLN A 180 -40.74 -7.85 -14.77
CA GLN A 180 -39.40 -8.44 -14.75
C GLN A 180 -39.47 -9.88 -14.23
N HIS A 181 -38.90 -10.83 -14.97
CA HIS A 181 -38.90 -12.27 -14.61
C HIS A 181 -37.56 -12.70 -14.06
N ASN A 182 -37.56 -13.72 -13.20
CA ASN A 182 -36.30 -14.39 -12.85
C ASN A 182 -35.74 -15.08 -14.10
N PHE A 183 -34.43 -14.96 -14.33
CA PHE A 183 -33.76 -15.58 -15.46
C PHE A 183 -32.53 -16.36 -14.99
N ILE A 184 -32.47 -17.62 -15.41
CA ILE A 184 -31.35 -18.54 -15.19
C ILE A 184 -30.90 -18.99 -16.59
N PRO A 185 -29.66 -18.68 -17.01
CA PRO A 185 -29.15 -19.05 -18.32
C PRO A 185 -28.84 -20.55 -18.41
N LYS A 186 -28.85 -21.11 -19.62
CA LYS A 186 -28.31 -22.46 -19.82
C LYS A 186 -26.78 -22.42 -19.80
N VAL A 187 -26.16 -23.07 -18.81
CA VAL A 187 -24.72 -23.01 -18.56
C VAL A 187 -24.04 -24.32 -18.95
N LEU A 188 -22.88 -24.22 -19.59
CA LEU A 188 -21.93 -25.33 -19.79
C LEU A 188 -20.62 -25.00 -19.08
N ALA A 189 -20.25 -25.78 -18.06
CA ALA A 189 -18.93 -25.74 -17.45
C ALA A 189 -17.98 -26.71 -18.15
N ILE A 190 -16.73 -26.29 -18.33
CA ILE A 190 -15.64 -27.07 -18.96
C ILE A 190 -14.34 -26.97 -18.15
N ASP A 191 -13.51 -28.01 -18.24
CA ASP A 191 -12.16 -28.12 -17.69
C ASP A 191 -11.38 -29.17 -18.51
N ILE A 192 -10.11 -28.93 -18.83
CA ILE A 192 -9.28 -29.84 -19.65
C ILE A 192 -8.07 -30.39 -18.89
N GLU A 193 -7.67 -31.62 -19.22
CA GLU A 193 -6.42 -32.21 -18.75
C GLU A 193 -5.49 -32.54 -19.92
N THR A 194 -4.17 -32.33 -19.73
CA THR A 194 -3.18 -32.26 -20.83
C THR A 194 -1.88 -32.95 -20.46
N LYS A 195 -1.14 -33.49 -21.46
CA LYS A 195 0.18 -34.11 -21.23
C LYS A 195 1.23 -33.08 -20.79
N GLU A 196 1.11 -31.83 -21.23
CA GLU A 196 2.01 -30.72 -20.87
C GLU A 196 1.23 -29.41 -20.75
N PHE A 197 1.29 -28.68 -19.63
CA PHE A 197 0.61 -27.37 -19.49
C PHE A 197 1.20 -26.22 -20.34
N GLU A 198 2.26 -26.43 -21.15
CA GLU A 198 2.68 -25.41 -22.12
C GLU A 198 1.76 -25.43 -23.33
N ILE A 199 1.13 -24.29 -23.62
CA ILE A 199 -0.03 -24.17 -24.52
C ILE A 199 0.26 -24.80 -25.89
N GLY A 200 -0.48 -25.86 -26.22
CA GLY A 200 -0.43 -26.56 -27.50
C GLY A 200 0.66 -27.63 -27.68
N LYS A 201 1.64 -27.75 -26.77
CA LYS A 201 2.74 -28.73 -26.92
C LYS A 201 2.27 -30.18 -26.73
N GLY A 202 1.81 -30.50 -25.53
CA GLY A 202 1.24 -31.80 -25.19
C GLY A 202 -0.13 -32.02 -25.84
N GLU A 203 -0.58 -33.27 -25.85
CA GLU A 203 -1.95 -33.64 -26.23
C GLU A 203 -2.93 -33.34 -25.09
N ILE A 204 -4.17 -33.00 -25.43
CA ILE A 204 -5.30 -33.06 -24.51
C ILE A 204 -5.60 -34.54 -24.26
N LEU A 205 -5.64 -34.92 -22.98
CA LEU A 205 -5.91 -36.28 -22.52
C LEU A 205 -7.41 -36.50 -22.34
N MET A 206 -8.10 -35.46 -21.89
CA MET A 206 -9.55 -35.45 -21.72
C MET A 206 -10.13 -34.03 -21.62
N ILE A 207 -11.42 -33.92 -21.90
CA ILE A 207 -12.23 -32.71 -21.75
C ILE A 207 -13.49 -33.06 -20.94
N SER A 208 -13.71 -32.40 -19.80
CA SER A 208 -14.96 -32.56 -19.06
C SER A 208 -16.01 -31.55 -19.51
N LEU A 209 -17.28 -31.97 -19.44
CA LEU A 209 -18.46 -31.20 -19.82
C LEU A 209 -19.54 -31.38 -18.74
N VAL A 210 -19.97 -30.28 -18.12
CA VAL A 210 -21.07 -30.29 -17.13
C VAL A 210 -22.11 -29.21 -17.45
N SER A 211 -23.36 -29.64 -17.56
CA SER A 211 -24.54 -28.79 -17.71
C SER A 211 -25.70 -29.39 -16.92
N GLU A 212 -26.86 -28.74 -16.92
CA GLU A 212 -28.07 -29.32 -16.34
C GLU A 212 -28.39 -30.66 -17.02
N GLY A 213 -28.57 -31.71 -16.21
CA GLY A 213 -28.79 -33.09 -16.68
C GLY A 213 -27.58 -33.77 -17.36
N ILE A 214 -26.44 -33.10 -17.55
CA ILE A 214 -25.33 -33.60 -18.37
C ILE A 214 -24.02 -33.56 -17.58
N LYS A 215 -23.35 -34.71 -17.50
CA LYS A 215 -22.02 -34.89 -16.88
C LYS A 215 -21.24 -35.86 -17.76
N LYS A 216 -20.17 -35.38 -18.41
CA LYS A 216 -19.36 -36.19 -19.33
C LYS A 216 -17.87 -35.88 -19.23
N VAL A 217 -17.06 -36.87 -19.60
CA VAL A 217 -15.62 -36.75 -19.88
C VAL A 217 -15.37 -37.37 -21.24
N LEU A 218 -14.87 -36.57 -22.18
CA LEU A 218 -14.41 -37.04 -23.49
C LEU A 218 -12.92 -37.38 -23.35
N THR A 219 -12.46 -38.53 -23.83
CA THR A 219 -11.04 -38.93 -23.74
C THR A 219 -10.60 -39.79 -24.92
N THR A 220 -9.30 -39.81 -25.22
CA THR A 220 -8.68 -40.83 -26.11
C THR A 220 -8.31 -42.11 -25.37
N LYS A 221 -8.35 -42.12 -24.02
CA LYS A 221 -7.87 -43.25 -23.22
C LYS A 221 -8.93 -44.34 -23.08
N LYS A 222 -8.72 -45.45 -23.80
CA LYS A 222 -9.46 -46.70 -23.58
C LYS A 222 -9.00 -47.42 -22.30
N ILE A 223 -9.96 -47.85 -21.47
CA ILE A 223 -9.77 -48.78 -20.34
C ILE A 223 -10.93 -49.80 -20.30
N PRO A 224 -10.75 -50.98 -19.67
CA PRO A 224 -11.86 -51.90 -19.39
C PRO A 224 -12.82 -51.33 -18.33
N ASN A 225 -14.12 -51.53 -18.54
CA ASN A 225 -15.19 -51.10 -17.63
C ASN A 225 -15.08 -49.61 -17.23
N SER A 226 -15.00 -48.73 -18.23
CA SER A 226 -15.08 -47.28 -18.06
C SER A 226 -16.40 -46.86 -17.40
N PRO A 227 -16.40 -45.79 -16.57
CA PRO A 227 -17.63 -45.22 -16.04
C PRO A 227 -18.56 -44.72 -17.16
N SER A 228 -19.88 -44.78 -16.95
CA SER A 228 -20.91 -44.40 -17.95
C SER A 228 -20.92 -42.92 -18.35
N PHE A 229 -20.19 -42.05 -17.64
CA PHE A 229 -19.96 -40.66 -18.02
C PHE A 229 -18.74 -40.46 -18.94
N VAL A 230 -17.96 -41.50 -19.23
CA VAL A 230 -16.75 -41.41 -20.06
C VAL A 230 -17.06 -41.86 -21.50
N GLU A 231 -16.81 -40.97 -22.45
CA GLU A 231 -16.87 -41.27 -23.88
C GLU A 231 -15.44 -41.35 -24.44
N ILE A 232 -15.18 -42.41 -25.21
CA ILE A 232 -13.83 -42.78 -25.66
C ILE A 232 -13.75 -42.61 -27.18
N TYR A 233 -12.76 -41.85 -27.63
CA TYR A 233 -12.54 -41.45 -29.03
C TYR A 233 -11.23 -42.04 -29.57
N LYS A 234 -11.10 -42.13 -30.89
CA LYS A 234 -9.95 -42.76 -31.57
C LYS A 234 -8.66 -41.96 -31.44
N ASP A 235 -8.77 -40.63 -31.47
CA ASP A 235 -7.67 -39.66 -31.46
C ASP A 235 -8.10 -38.29 -30.89
N GLU A 236 -7.14 -37.38 -30.71
CA GLU A 236 -7.41 -36.01 -30.22
C GLU A 236 -8.28 -35.22 -31.21
N GLU A 237 -8.23 -35.56 -32.49
CA GLU A 237 -9.03 -34.93 -33.55
C GLU A 237 -10.52 -35.18 -33.31
N GLU A 238 -10.95 -36.44 -33.29
CA GLU A 238 -12.35 -36.84 -33.05
C GLU A 238 -12.86 -36.37 -31.68
N MET A 239 -11.99 -36.35 -30.66
CA MET A 239 -12.34 -35.84 -29.33
C MET A 239 -12.65 -34.33 -29.34
N ILE A 240 -11.87 -33.52 -30.07
CA ILE A 240 -12.11 -32.07 -30.22
C ILE A 240 -13.34 -31.81 -31.10
N GLU A 241 -13.56 -32.58 -32.16
CA GLU A 241 -14.78 -32.49 -32.97
C GLU A 241 -16.02 -32.84 -32.14
N SER A 242 -15.96 -33.89 -31.32
CA SER A 242 -17.07 -34.27 -30.46
C SER A 242 -17.30 -33.27 -29.31
N PHE A 243 -16.27 -32.58 -28.82
CA PHE A 243 -16.42 -31.42 -27.93
C PHE A 243 -17.24 -30.30 -28.57
N ILE A 244 -16.98 -29.97 -29.85
CA ILE A 244 -17.79 -28.99 -30.61
C ILE A 244 -19.23 -29.50 -30.77
N LYS A 245 -19.41 -30.77 -31.14
CA LYS A 245 -20.71 -31.44 -31.33
C LYS A 245 -21.57 -31.45 -30.06
N HIS A 246 -20.99 -31.80 -28.91
CA HIS A 246 -21.68 -31.73 -27.61
C HIS A 246 -21.97 -30.29 -27.22
N THR A 247 -21.05 -29.34 -27.43
CA THR A 247 -21.30 -27.92 -27.15
C THR A 247 -22.50 -27.39 -27.94
N LYS A 248 -22.57 -27.69 -29.25
CA LYS A 248 -23.72 -27.34 -30.11
C LYS A 248 -25.01 -28.06 -29.65
N LYS A 249 -24.96 -29.36 -29.36
CA LYS A 249 -26.13 -30.12 -28.84
C LYS A 249 -26.64 -29.62 -27.48
N ILE A 250 -25.74 -29.15 -26.61
CA ILE A 250 -26.10 -28.50 -25.35
C ILE A 250 -26.70 -27.11 -25.62
N SER A 251 -26.21 -26.42 -26.66
CA SER A 251 -26.60 -25.07 -27.06
C SER A 251 -26.66 -24.10 -25.86
N PRO A 252 -25.56 -23.93 -25.11
CA PRO A 252 -25.53 -23.11 -23.90
C PRO A 252 -25.63 -21.62 -24.23
N ASP A 253 -26.22 -20.85 -23.32
CA ASP A 253 -26.20 -19.38 -23.38
C ASP A 253 -24.89 -18.82 -22.81
N ILE A 254 -24.30 -19.58 -21.87
CA ILE A 254 -23.05 -19.25 -21.19
C ILE A 254 -22.14 -20.47 -21.16
N ILE A 255 -20.89 -20.31 -21.59
CA ILE A 255 -19.83 -21.30 -21.32
C ILE A 255 -18.93 -20.74 -20.23
N THR A 256 -18.66 -21.55 -19.21
CA THR A 256 -17.92 -21.15 -18.01
C THR A 256 -16.73 -22.06 -17.74
N GLY A 257 -15.66 -21.48 -17.21
CA GLY A 257 -14.46 -22.21 -16.79
C GLY A 257 -13.76 -21.51 -15.63
N TYR A 258 -12.65 -22.07 -15.16
CA TYR A 258 -11.88 -21.52 -14.04
C TYR A 258 -10.42 -21.29 -14.44
N PHE A 259 -10.09 -20.04 -14.83
CA PHE A 259 -8.89 -19.66 -15.60
C PHE A 259 -8.96 -19.97 -17.11
N SER A 260 -10.16 -20.22 -17.64
CA SER A 260 -10.40 -20.59 -19.03
C SER A 260 -10.02 -19.52 -20.07
N ASP A 261 -9.96 -18.23 -19.71
CA ASP A 261 -9.35 -17.20 -20.59
C ASP A 261 -7.84 -17.43 -20.79
N GLY A 262 -7.16 -18.02 -19.80
CA GLY A 262 -5.71 -18.10 -19.70
C GLY A 262 -5.09 -19.49 -19.91
N PHE A 263 -5.88 -20.56 -19.85
CA PHE A 263 -5.40 -21.93 -20.07
C PHE A 263 -6.27 -22.73 -21.05
N ASP A 264 -7.49 -23.11 -20.66
CA ASP A 264 -8.31 -24.13 -21.35
C ASP A 264 -8.59 -23.77 -22.81
N PHE A 265 -9.17 -22.59 -23.05
CA PHE A 265 -9.50 -22.16 -24.40
C PHE A 265 -8.29 -21.82 -25.27
N PRO A 266 -7.21 -21.16 -24.76
CA PRO A 266 -5.95 -21.05 -25.49
C PRO A 266 -5.38 -22.41 -25.93
N TYR A 267 -5.47 -23.44 -25.07
CA TYR A 267 -4.95 -24.77 -25.35
C TYR A 267 -5.81 -25.54 -26.36
N LEU A 268 -7.14 -25.58 -26.15
CA LEU A 268 -8.11 -26.14 -27.08
C LEU A 268 -7.96 -25.53 -28.48
N LYS A 269 -7.77 -24.21 -28.55
CA LYS A 269 -7.50 -23.52 -29.82
C LYS A 269 -6.20 -24.00 -30.46
N ALA A 270 -5.08 -23.99 -29.73
CA ALA A 270 -3.78 -24.38 -30.26
C ALA A 270 -3.73 -25.85 -30.74
N ARG A 271 -4.44 -26.76 -30.06
CA ARG A 271 -4.54 -28.17 -30.48
C ARG A 271 -5.52 -28.38 -31.63
N ALA A 272 -6.64 -27.66 -31.66
CA ALA A 272 -7.52 -27.66 -32.83
C ALA A 272 -6.75 -27.17 -34.09
N GLU A 273 -6.03 -26.05 -33.99
CA GLU A 273 -5.20 -25.53 -35.08
C GLU A 273 -4.10 -26.52 -35.52
N LYS A 274 -3.45 -27.23 -34.58
CA LYS A 274 -2.46 -28.27 -34.87
C LYS A 274 -3.06 -29.49 -35.59
N ASN A 275 -4.26 -29.92 -35.20
CA ASN A 275 -5.01 -31.00 -35.84
C ASN A 275 -5.88 -30.50 -37.03
N LYS A 276 -5.68 -29.26 -37.50
CA LYS A 276 -6.40 -28.62 -38.61
C LYS A 276 -7.92 -28.42 -38.40
N ILE A 277 -8.44 -28.69 -37.20
CA ILE A 277 -9.84 -28.47 -36.82
C ILE A 277 -10.12 -26.97 -36.65
N LYS A 278 -11.25 -26.52 -37.19
CA LYS A 278 -11.83 -25.21 -36.86
C LYS A 278 -12.64 -25.34 -35.56
N LEU A 279 -12.21 -24.67 -34.49
CA LEU A 279 -12.90 -24.68 -33.19
C LEU A 279 -14.17 -23.79 -33.22
N THR A 280 -15.19 -24.21 -33.99
CA THR A 280 -16.43 -23.46 -34.29
C THR A 280 -17.42 -23.53 -33.14
N LEU A 281 -17.20 -22.73 -32.10
CA LEU A 281 -18.07 -22.63 -30.92
C LEU A 281 -19.10 -21.49 -31.02
N GLY A 282 -18.93 -20.55 -31.97
CA GLY A 282 -19.88 -19.46 -32.18
C GLY A 282 -21.20 -19.95 -32.78
N LEU A 283 -22.30 -19.26 -32.46
CA LEU A 283 -23.61 -19.55 -33.06
C LEU A 283 -23.64 -19.27 -34.56
N ASP A 284 -22.85 -18.30 -35.03
CA ASP A 284 -22.59 -18.02 -36.45
C ASP A 284 -21.52 -18.97 -37.06
N ASN A 285 -21.33 -20.14 -36.44
CA ASN A 285 -20.25 -21.09 -36.71
C ASN A 285 -18.83 -20.51 -36.63
N SER A 286 -18.62 -19.30 -36.09
CA SER A 286 -17.29 -18.70 -36.01
C SER A 286 -16.37 -19.41 -35.01
N VAL A 287 -15.07 -19.37 -35.32
CA VAL A 287 -14.01 -19.83 -34.40
C VAL A 287 -13.84 -18.86 -33.23
N LEU A 288 -13.47 -19.40 -32.08
CA LEU A 288 -13.11 -18.63 -30.89
C LEU A 288 -12.05 -17.55 -31.19
N LYS A 289 -12.35 -16.30 -30.82
CA LYS A 289 -11.46 -15.13 -30.99
C LYS A 289 -10.85 -14.71 -29.66
N PHE A 290 -9.58 -14.28 -29.68
CA PHE A 290 -8.88 -13.77 -28.50
C PHE A 290 -8.54 -12.28 -28.63
N SER A 291 -8.50 -11.59 -27.50
CA SER A 291 -8.10 -10.19 -27.38
C SER A 291 -7.33 -9.94 -26.07
N GLY A 292 -6.73 -8.75 -25.88
CA GLY A 292 -6.14 -8.33 -24.60
C GLY A 292 -4.64 -8.63 -24.38
N GLY A 293 -3.97 -9.29 -25.32
CA GLY A 293 -2.52 -9.50 -25.29
C GLY A 293 -2.06 -10.30 -24.06
N GLN A 294 -1.28 -9.68 -23.15
CA GLN A 294 -0.81 -10.32 -21.92
C GLN A 294 -1.93 -10.70 -20.94
N ASN A 295 -3.15 -10.17 -21.10
CA ASN A 295 -4.35 -10.64 -20.41
C ASN A 295 -5.35 -11.13 -21.47
N PRO A 296 -5.26 -12.40 -21.91
CA PRO A 296 -6.19 -12.94 -22.89
C PRO A 296 -7.64 -12.83 -22.39
N ARG A 297 -8.54 -12.57 -23.34
CA ARG A 297 -10.00 -12.61 -23.20
C ARG A 297 -10.56 -13.37 -24.41
N GLY A 298 -11.09 -14.57 -24.20
CA GLY A 298 -11.66 -15.42 -25.26
C GLY A 298 -13.14 -15.08 -25.49
N LYS A 299 -13.51 -14.64 -26.69
CA LYS A 299 -14.89 -14.34 -27.11
C LYS A 299 -15.38 -15.39 -28.11
N ILE A 300 -16.52 -15.99 -27.79
CA ILE A 300 -17.33 -16.86 -28.65
C ILE A 300 -18.45 -15.98 -29.21
N SER A 301 -18.84 -16.14 -30.49
CA SER A 301 -19.96 -15.33 -31.02
C SER A 301 -21.30 -15.84 -30.47
N GLY A 302 -22.14 -14.91 -30.02
CA GLY A 302 -23.47 -15.19 -29.49
C GLY A 302 -23.51 -15.80 -28.08
N ILE A 303 -22.58 -16.69 -27.74
CA ILE A 303 -22.47 -17.33 -26.41
C ILE A 303 -21.56 -16.52 -25.49
N VAL A 304 -22.00 -16.22 -24.26
CA VAL A 304 -21.17 -15.47 -23.31
C VAL A 304 -20.16 -16.41 -22.63
N HIS A 305 -18.87 -16.21 -22.88
CA HIS A 305 -17.83 -16.88 -22.10
C HIS A 305 -17.58 -16.16 -20.76
N VAL A 306 -17.65 -16.89 -19.64
CA VAL A 306 -17.30 -16.41 -18.29
C VAL A 306 -16.12 -17.20 -17.73
N ASP A 307 -14.98 -16.54 -17.48
CA ASP A 307 -13.91 -17.08 -16.63
C ASP A 307 -14.20 -16.69 -15.18
N LEU A 308 -14.60 -17.66 -14.36
CA LEU A 308 -14.98 -17.43 -12.97
C LEU A 308 -13.81 -16.89 -12.13
N LEU A 309 -12.56 -17.25 -12.43
CA LEU A 309 -11.42 -16.77 -11.67
C LEU A 309 -11.26 -15.25 -11.80
N LYS A 310 -11.57 -14.68 -12.98
CA LYS A 310 -11.56 -13.23 -13.19
C LYS A 310 -12.57 -12.55 -12.26
N PHE A 311 -13.84 -12.97 -12.31
CA PHE A 311 -14.90 -12.37 -11.49
C PHE A 311 -14.66 -12.56 -9.99
N ILE A 312 -14.27 -13.76 -9.55
CA ILE A 312 -13.93 -14.08 -8.16
C ILE A 312 -12.77 -13.20 -7.66
N SER A 313 -11.76 -12.95 -8.51
CA SER A 313 -10.63 -12.09 -8.14
C SER A 313 -10.99 -10.62 -7.95
N VAL A 314 -12.03 -10.12 -8.63
CA VAL A 314 -12.48 -8.72 -8.55
C VAL A 314 -13.54 -8.53 -7.46
N ALA A 315 -14.56 -9.39 -7.40
CA ALA A 315 -15.72 -9.22 -6.51
C ALA A 315 -15.52 -9.85 -5.12
N TYR A 316 -14.97 -11.08 -5.03
CA TYR A 316 -14.97 -11.87 -3.79
C TYR A 316 -13.63 -11.93 -3.06
N SER A 317 -12.50 -11.65 -3.72
CA SER A 317 -11.15 -11.80 -3.14
C SER A 317 -10.91 -11.05 -1.82
N GLN A 318 -11.60 -9.93 -1.61
CA GLN A 318 -11.57 -9.14 -0.37
C GLN A 318 -12.47 -9.68 0.77
N TYR A 319 -13.29 -10.70 0.49
CA TYR A 319 -14.23 -11.31 1.43
C TYR A 319 -13.86 -12.76 1.78
N LEU A 320 -13.11 -13.44 0.91
CA LEU A 320 -12.58 -14.79 1.14
C LEU A 320 -11.48 -14.80 2.23
N GLN A 321 -11.49 -15.83 3.07
CA GLN A 321 -10.43 -16.17 4.01
C GLN A 321 -9.36 -17.06 3.34
N SER A 322 -9.74 -17.76 2.28
CA SER A 322 -8.86 -18.51 1.39
C SER A 322 -7.91 -17.56 0.69
N GLU A 323 -6.65 -17.54 1.13
CA GLU A 323 -5.63 -16.72 0.47
C GLU A 323 -5.50 -17.08 -1.02
N THR A 324 -5.71 -18.34 -1.42
CA THR A 324 -5.66 -18.82 -2.80
C THR A 324 -7.01 -18.75 -3.49
N LEU A 325 -7.03 -18.11 -4.66
CA LEU A 325 -8.11 -18.22 -5.65
C LEU A 325 -7.86 -19.43 -6.56
N SER A 326 -7.81 -20.62 -5.98
CA SER A 326 -7.79 -21.90 -6.70
C SER A 326 -9.12 -22.60 -6.52
N LEU A 327 -9.65 -23.22 -7.59
CA LEU A 327 -10.97 -23.84 -7.65
C LEU A 327 -11.32 -24.65 -6.38
N GLY A 328 -10.45 -25.58 -5.98
CA GLY A 328 -10.68 -26.45 -4.81
C GLY A 328 -10.64 -25.77 -3.42
N GLU A 329 -10.09 -24.57 -3.28
CA GLU A 329 -10.13 -23.80 -2.01
C GLU A 329 -11.32 -22.82 -2.03
N VAL A 330 -11.60 -22.18 -3.18
CA VAL A 330 -12.76 -21.29 -3.33
C VAL A 330 -14.09 -22.05 -3.29
N SER A 331 -14.16 -23.25 -3.88
CA SER A 331 -15.31 -24.15 -3.74
C SER A 331 -15.53 -24.54 -2.28
N LYS A 332 -14.46 -24.86 -1.55
CA LYS A 332 -14.55 -25.22 -0.14
C LYS A 332 -15.11 -24.08 0.71
N GLU A 333 -14.79 -22.82 0.39
CA GLU A 333 -15.28 -21.66 1.13
C GLU A 333 -16.68 -21.19 0.70
N LEU A 334 -17.02 -21.27 -0.59
CA LEU A 334 -18.30 -20.75 -1.13
C LEU A 334 -19.39 -21.81 -1.25
N LEU A 335 -19.05 -23.09 -1.43
CA LEU A 335 -19.97 -24.22 -1.55
C LEU A 335 -19.94 -25.11 -0.29
N GLY A 336 -18.76 -25.34 0.26
CA GLY A 336 -18.46 -26.36 1.27
C GLY A 336 -17.74 -27.57 0.68
N ASP A 337 -17.97 -27.85 -0.60
CA ASP A 337 -17.37 -28.95 -1.35
C ASP A 337 -15.86 -28.76 -1.58
N LYS A 338 -15.11 -29.84 -1.40
CA LYS A 338 -13.66 -29.86 -1.65
C LYS A 338 -13.35 -30.65 -2.93
N LYS A 339 -12.45 -30.10 -3.75
CA LYS A 339 -11.79 -30.85 -4.83
C LYS A 339 -11.08 -32.09 -4.27
N ILE A 340 -11.24 -33.23 -4.93
CA ILE A 340 -10.58 -34.50 -4.65
C ILE A 340 -9.06 -34.27 -4.67
N ASP A 341 -8.36 -34.68 -3.62
CA ASP A 341 -6.89 -34.72 -3.65
C ASP A 341 -6.51 -36.06 -4.30
N HIS A 342 -5.88 -35.99 -5.46
CA HIS A 342 -5.30 -37.13 -6.16
C HIS A 342 -3.83 -36.85 -6.46
N GLU A 343 -2.98 -37.88 -6.39
CA GLU A 343 -1.55 -37.81 -6.71
C GLU A 343 -1.28 -38.58 -8.00
N PHE A 344 -1.38 -37.89 -9.13
CA PHE A 344 -1.25 -38.50 -10.45
C PHE A 344 0.18 -38.97 -10.72
N LYS A 345 0.31 -40.26 -11.02
CA LYS A 345 1.50 -40.84 -11.68
C LYS A 345 1.66 -40.22 -13.07
N PRO A 346 2.85 -40.27 -13.71
CA PRO A 346 2.96 -40.05 -15.15
C PRO A 346 1.95 -40.96 -15.89
N THR A 347 1.31 -40.45 -16.95
CA THR A 347 0.22 -41.16 -17.66
C THR A 347 0.63 -42.53 -18.22
N GLU A 348 1.91 -42.66 -18.57
CA GLU A 348 2.58 -43.90 -19.02
C GLU A 348 2.64 -44.97 -17.92
N ASN A 349 2.53 -44.58 -16.64
CA ASN A 349 2.59 -45.46 -15.45
C ASN A 349 1.24 -45.54 -14.69
N MET A 350 0.14 -45.05 -15.28
CA MET A 350 -1.21 -45.14 -14.69
C MET A 350 -1.89 -46.47 -15.02
N SER A 351 -2.33 -47.19 -13.99
CA SER A 351 -3.22 -48.36 -14.13
C SER A 351 -4.64 -47.94 -14.53
N ASN A 352 -5.45 -48.90 -14.99
CA ASN A 352 -6.86 -48.65 -15.33
C ASN A 352 -7.66 -48.02 -14.18
N GLU A 353 -7.28 -48.32 -12.93
CA GLU A 353 -7.92 -47.80 -11.72
C GLU A 353 -7.43 -46.38 -11.35
N ASP A 354 -6.19 -46.03 -11.69
CA ASP A 354 -5.71 -44.64 -11.62
C ASP A 354 -6.45 -43.78 -12.66
N TRP A 355 -6.64 -44.31 -13.88
CA TRP A 355 -7.36 -43.62 -14.96
C TRP A 355 -8.83 -43.33 -14.64
N LYS A 356 -9.56 -44.27 -14.02
CA LYS A 356 -10.94 -44.02 -13.55
C LYS A 356 -11.02 -42.80 -12.64
N LYS A 357 -10.12 -42.73 -11.66
CA LYS A 357 -10.03 -41.62 -10.70
C LYS A 357 -9.57 -40.30 -11.36
N PHE A 358 -8.83 -40.37 -12.46
CA PHE A 358 -8.48 -39.18 -13.25
C PHE A 358 -9.69 -38.64 -14.03
N PHE A 359 -10.52 -39.51 -14.61
CA PHE A 359 -11.79 -39.11 -15.22
C PHE A 359 -12.75 -38.51 -14.17
N GLU A 360 -12.89 -39.13 -12.99
CA GLU A 360 -13.67 -38.59 -11.87
C GLU A 360 -13.20 -37.20 -11.42
N TYR A 361 -11.88 -36.99 -11.37
CA TYR A 361 -11.26 -35.72 -10.99
C TYR A 361 -11.58 -34.58 -11.97
N ASN A 362 -11.30 -34.76 -13.27
CA ASN A 362 -11.59 -33.75 -14.30
C ASN A 362 -13.11 -33.48 -14.40
N LEU A 363 -13.96 -34.51 -14.27
CA LEU A 363 -15.40 -34.30 -14.15
C LEU A 363 -15.76 -33.45 -12.91
N GLN A 364 -15.12 -33.71 -11.76
CA GLN A 364 -15.39 -32.95 -10.54
C GLN A 364 -15.03 -31.48 -10.69
N ASP A 365 -13.97 -31.12 -11.41
CA ASP A 365 -13.62 -29.71 -11.65
C ASP A 365 -14.69 -28.96 -12.44
N SER A 366 -15.25 -29.56 -13.49
CA SER A 366 -16.41 -28.99 -14.18
C SER A 366 -17.66 -28.95 -13.28
N ILE A 367 -17.89 -29.92 -12.39
CA ILE A 367 -19.00 -29.88 -11.41
C ILE A 367 -18.81 -28.72 -10.42
N LEU A 368 -17.61 -28.55 -9.86
CA LEU A 368 -17.29 -27.46 -8.92
C LEU A 368 -17.38 -26.09 -9.60
N THR A 369 -16.94 -26.00 -10.85
CA THR A 369 -17.05 -24.79 -11.70
C THR A 369 -18.52 -24.45 -11.98
N TYR A 370 -19.35 -25.43 -12.36
CA TYR A 370 -20.79 -25.27 -12.56
C TYR A 370 -21.49 -24.80 -11.27
N ASN A 371 -21.18 -25.44 -10.14
CA ASN A 371 -21.75 -25.07 -8.84
C ASN A 371 -21.31 -23.68 -8.38
N LEU A 372 -20.05 -23.29 -8.62
CA LEU A 372 -19.57 -21.92 -8.36
C LEU A 372 -20.24 -20.88 -9.26
N PHE A 373 -20.49 -21.19 -10.54
CA PHE A 373 -21.26 -20.31 -11.42
C PHE A 373 -22.65 -20.06 -10.82
N ASN A 374 -23.39 -21.13 -10.52
CA ASN A 374 -24.74 -21.02 -9.97
C ASN A 374 -24.77 -20.29 -8.62
N LYS A 375 -23.75 -20.49 -7.78
CA LYS A 375 -23.59 -19.79 -6.50
C LYS A 375 -23.35 -18.28 -6.65
N THR A 376 -22.71 -17.86 -7.75
CA THR A 376 -22.30 -16.46 -7.99
C THR A 376 -23.16 -15.74 -9.05
N TRP A 377 -24.08 -16.44 -9.72
CA TRP A 377 -24.95 -15.90 -10.78
C TRP A 377 -25.70 -14.63 -10.36
N ASN A 378 -26.31 -14.60 -9.17
CA ASN A 378 -27.05 -13.43 -8.70
C ASN A 378 -26.16 -12.19 -8.51
N ASP A 379 -24.94 -12.36 -7.97
CA ASP A 379 -23.97 -11.27 -7.83
C ASP A 379 -23.46 -10.80 -9.20
N MET A 380 -23.23 -11.71 -10.16
CA MET A 380 -22.89 -11.35 -11.55
C MET A 380 -24.02 -10.58 -12.24
N ALA A 381 -25.25 -11.09 -12.17
CA ALA A 381 -26.41 -10.55 -12.86
C ALA A 381 -26.82 -9.17 -12.31
N GLU A 382 -26.85 -8.99 -11.00
CA GLU A 382 -27.16 -7.69 -10.40
C GLU A 382 -26.03 -6.68 -10.59
N PHE A 383 -24.76 -7.07 -10.54
CA PHE A 383 -23.65 -6.14 -10.83
C PHE A 383 -23.66 -5.70 -12.30
N CYS A 384 -24.01 -6.60 -13.22
CA CYS A 384 -24.24 -6.33 -14.65
C CYS A 384 -25.39 -5.33 -14.86
N ARG A 385 -26.56 -5.56 -14.26
CA ARG A 385 -27.71 -4.63 -14.29
C ARG A 385 -27.37 -3.24 -13.73
N ILE A 386 -26.61 -3.19 -12.64
CA ILE A 386 -26.27 -1.95 -11.93
C ILE A 386 -25.21 -1.14 -12.69
N THR A 387 -24.20 -1.78 -13.27
CA THR A 387 -23.16 -1.11 -14.09
C THR A 387 -23.58 -0.87 -15.54
N GLN A 388 -24.67 -1.50 -15.99
CA GLN A 388 -25.25 -1.40 -17.34
C GLN A 388 -24.29 -1.81 -18.49
N GLU A 389 -23.29 -2.65 -18.19
CA GLU A 389 -22.33 -3.18 -19.18
C GLU A 389 -22.53 -4.68 -19.43
N PRO A 390 -22.23 -5.20 -20.64
CA PRO A 390 -22.38 -6.62 -20.94
C PRO A 390 -21.62 -7.54 -19.98
N LEU A 391 -22.23 -8.68 -19.63
CA LEU A 391 -21.69 -9.66 -18.68
C LEU A 391 -20.23 -10.10 -19.01
N PHE A 392 -19.88 -10.15 -20.29
CA PHE A 392 -18.53 -10.43 -20.78
C PHE A 392 -17.48 -9.42 -20.29
N ASN A 393 -17.83 -8.13 -20.25
CA ASN A 393 -16.99 -7.04 -19.73
C ASN A 393 -16.99 -7.08 -18.19
N VAL A 394 -18.17 -7.17 -17.59
CA VAL A 394 -18.37 -7.07 -16.13
C VAL A 394 -17.63 -8.16 -15.36
N THR A 395 -17.52 -9.36 -15.92
CA THR A 395 -16.75 -10.48 -15.32
C THR A 395 -15.23 -10.33 -15.43
N ARG A 396 -14.72 -9.40 -16.25
CA ARG A 396 -13.28 -9.25 -16.59
C ARG A 396 -12.66 -7.91 -16.24
N ASP A 397 -13.47 -6.87 -16.10
CA ASP A 397 -13.00 -5.50 -15.87
C ASP A 397 -12.78 -5.22 -14.37
N GLY A 398 -11.64 -4.61 -14.05
CA GLY A 398 -11.27 -4.29 -12.67
C GLY A 398 -12.12 -3.16 -12.09
N MET A 399 -12.22 -3.08 -10.75
CA MET A 399 -13.15 -2.19 -10.05
C MET A 399 -13.11 -0.71 -10.48
N SER A 400 -11.96 -0.15 -10.87
CA SER A 400 -11.88 1.22 -11.39
C SER A 400 -12.62 1.40 -12.73
N SER A 401 -12.62 0.38 -13.59
CA SER A 401 -13.40 0.38 -14.83
C SER A 401 -14.89 0.19 -14.55
N GLN A 402 -15.26 -0.62 -13.56
CA GLN A 402 -16.66 -0.76 -13.13
C GLN A 402 -17.25 0.56 -12.62
N VAL A 403 -16.44 1.38 -11.92
CA VAL A 403 -16.82 2.74 -11.52
C VAL A 403 -16.90 3.68 -12.74
N ASP A 404 -15.94 3.62 -13.68
CA ASP A 404 -15.98 4.37 -14.94
C ASP A 404 -17.27 4.09 -15.73
N ASN A 405 -17.65 2.81 -15.81
CA ASN A 405 -18.84 2.32 -16.50
C ASN A 405 -20.13 2.74 -15.79
N TYR A 406 -20.20 2.62 -14.46
CA TYR A 406 -21.34 3.10 -13.68
C TYR A 406 -21.54 4.62 -13.82
N ILE A 407 -20.45 5.41 -13.89
CA ILE A 407 -20.52 6.85 -14.13
C ILE A 407 -21.18 7.13 -15.49
N ILE A 408 -20.62 6.63 -16.59
CA ILE A 408 -21.10 6.98 -17.94
C ILE A 408 -22.59 6.62 -18.14
N HIS A 409 -23.03 5.47 -17.63
CA HIS A 409 -24.42 5.01 -17.66
C HIS A 409 -25.36 5.74 -16.68
N ASN A 410 -24.86 6.72 -15.93
CA ASN A 410 -25.62 7.60 -15.03
C ASN A 410 -25.37 9.11 -15.28
N LEU A 411 -24.64 9.52 -16.32
CA LEU A 411 -24.31 10.94 -16.55
C LEU A 411 -25.42 11.76 -17.23
N GLU A 412 -26.31 11.13 -18.01
CA GLU A 412 -27.36 11.82 -18.76
C GLU A 412 -28.24 12.72 -17.87
N LYS A 413 -28.69 12.19 -16.72
CA LYS A 413 -29.55 12.89 -15.74
C LYS A 413 -28.92 14.14 -15.11
N TYR A 414 -27.59 14.29 -15.17
CA TYR A 414 -26.87 15.48 -14.72
C TYR A 414 -26.65 16.50 -15.86
N ASN A 415 -27.18 16.23 -17.05
CA ASN A 415 -26.92 16.93 -18.31
C ASN A 415 -25.41 17.08 -18.66
N GLU A 416 -24.57 16.18 -18.13
CA GLU A 416 -23.11 16.24 -18.25
C GLU A 416 -22.62 15.66 -19.60
N ILE A 417 -21.39 15.98 -20.01
CA ILE A 417 -20.65 15.37 -21.12
C ILE A 417 -19.54 14.45 -20.56
N ILE A 418 -19.30 13.30 -21.18
CA ILE A 418 -18.31 12.33 -20.69
C ILE A 418 -16.86 12.84 -20.92
N GLU A 419 -16.02 12.75 -19.90
CA GLU A 419 -14.58 13.10 -19.95
C GLU A 419 -13.75 12.01 -20.67
N GLU A 420 -12.70 12.38 -21.42
CA GLU A 420 -11.88 11.45 -22.24
C GLU A 420 -11.03 10.50 -21.36
N LYS A 421 -10.83 9.24 -21.79
CA LYS A 421 -9.85 8.35 -21.13
C LYS A 421 -8.41 8.85 -21.34
N PRO A 422 -7.55 8.82 -20.30
CA PRO A 422 -6.19 9.33 -20.41
C PRO A 422 -5.33 8.48 -21.34
N ARG A 423 -4.71 9.13 -22.33
CA ARG A 423 -3.74 8.50 -23.25
C ARG A 423 -2.48 8.04 -22.49
N HIS A 424 -1.71 7.12 -23.09
CA HIS A 424 -0.58 6.46 -22.42
C HIS A 424 0.46 7.43 -21.83
N GLU A 425 0.76 8.53 -22.53
CA GLU A 425 1.63 9.59 -22.02
C GLU A 425 1.09 10.28 -20.76
N GLU A 426 -0.22 10.57 -20.73
CA GLU A 426 -0.88 11.24 -19.61
C GLU A 426 -0.95 10.29 -18.40
N ILE A 427 -1.19 8.99 -18.62
CA ILE A 427 -1.00 7.96 -17.58
C ILE A 427 0.46 7.98 -17.06
N GLY A 428 1.45 8.20 -17.94
CA GLY A 428 2.85 8.39 -17.57
C GLY A 428 3.09 9.63 -16.70
N LYS A 429 2.59 10.80 -17.12
CA LYS A 429 2.67 12.07 -16.38
C LYS A 429 1.99 11.96 -15.01
N ARG A 430 0.79 11.37 -14.94
CA ARG A 430 0.06 11.10 -13.70
C ARG A 430 0.83 10.18 -12.74
N ARG A 431 1.53 9.15 -13.25
CA ARG A 431 2.40 8.26 -12.44
C ARG A 431 3.64 8.94 -11.85
N LEU A 432 4.03 10.11 -12.36
CA LEU A 432 5.14 10.93 -11.84
C LEU A 432 4.68 11.97 -10.81
N ARG A 433 3.37 12.21 -10.67
CA ARG A 433 2.83 13.07 -9.60
C ARG A 433 3.15 12.50 -8.22
N GLU A 434 3.23 13.38 -7.24
CA GLU A 434 3.48 12.99 -5.87
C GLU A 434 2.32 12.18 -5.27
N LYS A 435 2.66 11.20 -4.44
CA LYS A 435 1.68 10.53 -3.60
C LYS A 435 1.29 11.46 -2.44
N TYR A 436 -0.02 11.63 -2.29
CA TYR A 436 -0.65 12.19 -1.10
C TYR A 436 -0.57 11.20 0.07
N GLU A 437 -0.90 11.69 1.25
CA GLU A 437 -0.85 10.94 2.51
C GLU A 437 -1.82 9.76 2.55
N GLY A 438 -1.46 8.74 3.34
CA GLY A 438 -2.38 7.64 3.63
C GLY A 438 -3.54 8.04 4.54
N ALA A 439 -4.50 7.12 4.60
CA ALA A 439 -5.18 6.89 5.85
C ALA A 439 -4.19 6.25 6.83
N PHE A 440 -4.71 5.87 7.97
CA PHE A 440 -3.98 5.98 9.20
C PHE A 440 -4.00 4.44 9.68
N VAL A 441 -4.10 3.95 10.95
CA VAL A 441 -3.46 2.68 11.52
C VAL A 441 -3.42 2.48 13.06
N LEU A 442 -4.53 2.31 13.81
CA LEU A 442 -4.46 2.26 15.30
C LEU A 442 -3.51 1.16 15.85
N GLN A 443 -2.87 1.44 16.99
CA GLN A 443 -1.89 0.59 17.69
C GLN A 443 -2.45 -0.08 18.96
N PRO A 444 -2.57 -1.41 19.00
CA PRO A 444 -3.23 -2.08 20.11
C PRO A 444 -2.30 -2.30 21.30
N ILE A 445 -2.86 -2.20 22.50
CA ILE A 445 -2.29 -2.82 23.69
C ILE A 445 -2.51 -4.34 23.57
N PRO A 446 -1.47 -5.19 23.67
CA PRO A 446 -1.64 -6.63 23.51
C PRO A 446 -2.16 -7.26 24.81
N LYS A 447 -3.43 -7.66 24.79
CA LYS A 447 -4.13 -8.28 25.92
C LYS A 447 -5.26 -9.16 25.38
N LEU A 448 -5.74 -10.09 26.22
CA LEU A 448 -7.10 -10.59 26.14
C LEU A 448 -8.07 -9.56 26.75
N TYR A 449 -9.06 -9.17 25.97
CA TYR A 449 -10.15 -8.27 26.32
C TYR A 449 -11.47 -9.04 26.39
N GLU A 450 -12.40 -8.52 27.19
CA GLU A 450 -13.79 -9.00 27.28
C GLU A 450 -14.75 -7.84 27.00
N ASN A 451 -16.00 -8.14 26.65
CA ASN A 451 -17.09 -7.15 26.46
C ASN A 451 -16.68 -6.00 25.53
N ILE A 452 -16.46 -6.32 24.26
CA ILE A 452 -15.94 -5.37 23.25
C ILE A 452 -17.07 -4.95 22.31
N ALA A 453 -17.18 -3.64 22.07
CA ALA A 453 -17.94 -3.09 20.97
C ALA A 453 -16.98 -2.65 19.84
N MET A 454 -17.16 -3.18 18.65
CA MET A 454 -16.41 -2.77 17.46
C MET A 454 -17.25 -1.84 16.60
N PHE A 455 -16.71 -0.68 16.26
CA PHE A 455 -17.39 0.33 15.45
C PHE A 455 -16.59 0.61 14.18
N ASP A 456 -17.27 0.69 13.04
CA ASP A 456 -16.67 0.97 11.73
C ASP A 456 -17.47 2.06 11.00
N PHE A 457 -16.82 2.84 10.15
CA PHE A 457 -17.47 3.91 9.41
C PHE A 457 -18.11 3.40 8.12
N THR A 458 -19.40 3.70 7.93
CA THR A 458 -20.19 3.27 6.76
C THR A 458 -19.65 3.92 5.49
N SER A 459 -18.85 3.16 4.74
CA SER A 459 -18.22 3.59 3.49
C SER A 459 -17.37 4.86 3.69
N TYR A 460 -16.41 4.85 4.62
CA TYR A 460 -15.85 6.07 5.21
C TYR A 460 -15.37 7.17 4.23
N TRP A 461 -14.38 6.90 3.37
CA TRP A 461 -13.93 7.90 2.40
C TRP A 461 -15.02 8.24 1.36
N PRO A 462 -15.82 7.28 0.84
CA PRO A 462 -17.00 7.58 0.03
C PRO A 462 -18.04 8.53 0.68
N SER A 463 -18.37 8.37 1.96
CA SER A 463 -19.32 9.27 2.65
C SER A 463 -18.71 10.65 2.92
N ILE A 464 -17.40 10.74 3.17
CA ILE A 464 -16.67 12.01 3.18
C ILE A 464 -16.69 12.69 1.81
N ILE A 465 -16.43 11.96 0.72
CA ILE A 465 -16.46 12.48 -0.66
C ILE A 465 -17.85 13.07 -0.98
N ALA A 466 -18.91 12.36 -0.61
CA ALA A 466 -20.29 12.82 -0.79
C ALA A 466 -20.60 14.06 0.07
N THR A 467 -20.42 13.97 1.40
CA THR A 467 -20.71 15.06 2.35
C THR A 467 -19.95 16.35 2.04
N PHE A 468 -18.66 16.25 1.69
CA PHE A 468 -17.80 17.41 1.43
C PHE A 468 -17.65 17.74 -0.06
N ASN A 469 -18.47 17.13 -0.92
CA ASN A 469 -18.57 17.43 -2.35
C ASN A 469 -17.23 17.35 -3.11
N LEU A 470 -16.39 16.36 -2.80
CA LEU A 470 -14.98 16.30 -3.24
C LEU A 470 -14.80 15.54 -4.56
N SER A 471 -14.69 16.25 -5.69
CA SER A 471 -14.59 15.61 -7.01
C SER A 471 -13.85 16.41 -8.07
N ARG A 472 -13.47 15.74 -9.18
CA ARG A 472 -12.90 16.42 -10.36
C ARG A 472 -13.80 17.52 -10.92
N SER A 473 -15.13 17.35 -10.88
CA SER A 473 -16.14 18.30 -11.35
C SER A 473 -16.40 19.48 -10.39
N THR A 474 -15.96 19.37 -9.13
CA THR A 474 -16.15 20.43 -8.13
C THR A 474 -14.85 21.13 -7.77
N TYR A 475 -13.69 20.53 -8.08
CA TYR A 475 -12.36 21.09 -7.86
C TYR A 475 -12.12 22.36 -8.70
N LEU A 476 -11.93 23.48 -7.99
CA LEU A 476 -11.72 24.83 -8.54
C LEU A 476 -10.22 25.19 -8.67
N GLY A 477 -9.32 24.38 -8.10
CA GLY A 477 -7.87 24.57 -8.20
C GLY A 477 -7.15 24.79 -6.86
N GLU A 478 -5.89 25.22 -6.94
CA GLU A 478 -5.05 25.61 -5.79
C GLU A 478 -5.12 27.12 -5.46
N LYS A 479 -5.86 27.90 -6.26
CA LYS A 479 -6.03 29.36 -6.07
C LYS A 479 -7.45 29.67 -5.61
N LYS A 480 -7.58 30.57 -4.62
CA LYS A 480 -8.87 31.03 -4.10
C LYS A 480 -9.71 31.65 -5.23
N PRO A 481 -10.93 31.16 -5.51
CA PRO A 481 -11.78 31.70 -6.56
C PRO A 481 -12.46 33.01 -6.11
N GLY A 482 -12.74 33.92 -7.06
CA GLY A 482 -13.11 35.31 -6.73
C GLY A 482 -14.55 35.57 -6.31
N LYS A 483 -15.54 34.82 -6.84
CA LYS A 483 -16.98 35.07 -6.61
C LYS A 483 -17.87 33.84 -6.40
N SER A 484 -17.32 32.62 -6.48
CA SER A 484 -18.07 31.37 -6.26
C SER A 484 -18.06 30.98 -4.79
N ASP A 485 -19.12 30.32 -4.29
CA ASP A 485 -19.06 29.68 -2.98
C ASP A 485 -18.26 28.36 -3.01
N PHE A 486 -17.41 28.15 -2.00
CA PHE A 486 -16.46 27.04 -1.93
C PHE A 486 -16.29 26.45 -0.52
N LEU A 487 -15.83 25.20 -0.50
CA LEU A 487 -15.09 24.57 0.59
C LEU A 487 -13.59 24.79 0.35
N GLU A 488 -12.88 25.28 1.36
CA GLU A 488 -11.41 25.33 1.40
C GLU A 488 -10.92 24.14 2.23
N VAL A 489 -10.00 23.33 1.68
CA VAL A 489 -9.36 22.21 2.40
C VAL A 489 -7.86 22.44 2.43
N ASP A 490 -7.33 22.64 3.63
CA ASP A 490 -5.89 22.68 3.90
C ASP A 490 -5.32 21.26 3.90
N ILE A 491 -4.27 21.04 3.10
CA ILE A 491 -3.45 19.82 3.10
C ILE A 491 -2.00 20.27 3.19
N GLY A 492 -1.63 20.69 4.39
CA GLY A 492 -0.40 21.41 4.65
C GLY A 492 -0.31 22.70 3.85
N ASN A 493 0.85 22.97 3.28
CA ASN A 493 1.16 24.10 2.39
C ASN A 493 0.22 24.24 1.17
N LYS A 494 -0.60 23.24 0.83
CA LYS A 494 -1.55 23.30 -0.28
C LYS A 494 -2.98 23.52 0.19
N LYS A 495 -3.61 24.57 -0.34
CA LYS A 495 -5.05 24.79 -0.23
C LYS A 495 -5.73 24.25 -1.48
N TYR A 496 -6.73 23.39 -1.31
CA TYR A 496 -7.56 22.90 -2.40
C TYR A 496 -8.98 23.45 -2.27
N TYR A 497 -9.47 24.06 -3.34
CA TYR A 497 -10.79 24.69 -3.40
C TYR A 497 -11.77 23.78 -4.14
N PHE A 498 -12.93 23.54 -3.54
CA PHE A 498 -14.03 22.79 -4.15
C PHE A 498 -15.31 23.63 -4.09
N SER A 499 -16.13 23.66 -5.15
CA SER A 499 -17.40 24.39 -5.11
C SER A 499 -18.36 23.79 -4.07
N LYS A 500 -19.18 24.63 -3.44
CA LYS A 500 -20.34 24.14 -2.66
C LYS A 500 -21.50 23.69 -3.56
N ASN A 501 -21.52 24.07 -4.84
CA ASN A 501 -22.50 23.56 -5.80
C ASN A 501 -22.26 22.07 -6.03
N LYS A 502 -23.30 21.26 -5.83
CA LYS A 502 -23.18 19.80 -5.79
C LYS A 502 -22.74 19.24 -7.16
N GLY A 503 -21.68 18.43 -7.15
CA GLY A 503 -21.17 17.78 -8.36
C GLY A 503 -21.87 16.47 -8.64
N PHE A 504 -21.86 16.04 -9.91
CA PHE A 504 -22.44 14.76 -10.31
C PHE A 504 -21.80 13.58 -9.55
N PHE A 505 -20.47 13.58 -9.36
CA PHE A 505 -19.76 12.44 -8.77
C PHE A 505 -20.05 12.27 -7.27
N PRO A 506 -20.00 13.32 -6.42
CA PRO A 506 -20.39 13.23 -5.02
C PRO A 506 -21.87 12.88 -4.84
N GLU A 507 -22.77 13.42 -5.66
CA GLU A 507 -24.20 13.11 -5.60
C GLU A 507 -24.50 11.66 -6.00
N MET A 508 -23.93 11.19 -7.10
CA MET A 508 -24.04 9.82 -7.56
C MET A 508 -23.44 8.83 -6.54
N LEU A 509 -22.37 9.21 -5.82
CA LEU A 509 -21.81 8.41 -4.75
C LEU A 509 -22.69 8.38 -3.50
N GLU A 510 -23.37 9.48 -3.19
CA GLU A 510 -24.40 9.54 -2.15
C GLU A 510 -25.59 8.61 -2.48
N GLU A 511 -26.05 8.58 -3.74
CA GLU A 511 -27.04 7.62 -4.22
C GLU A 511 -26.59 6.17 -4.04
N ILE A 512 -25.34 5.85 -4.42
CA ILE A 512 -24.77 4.50 -4.25
C ILE A 512 -24.82 4.09 -2.77
N ILE A 513 -24.46 4.97 -1.85
CA ILE A 513 -24.46 4.70 -0.41
C ILE A 513 -25.90 4.56 0.13
N LYS A 514 -26.83 5.41 -0.30
CA LYS A 514 -28.26 5.34 0.06
C LYS A 514 -28.91 4.05 -0.44
N LYS A 515 -28.74 3.71 -1.73
CA LYS A 515 -29.20 2.44 -2.35
C LYS A 515 -28.60 1.23 -1.63
N ARG A 516 -27.30 1.27 -1.30
CA ARG A 516 -26.64 0.22 -0.49
C ARG A 516 -27.32 0.03 0.87
N LYS A 517 -27.62 1.12 1.59
CA LYS A 517 -28.27 1.08 2.91
C LYS A 517 -29.67 0.49 2.82
N GLN A 518 -30.49 0.97 1.89
CA GLN A 518 -31.81 0.41 1.59
C GLN A 518 -31.74 -1.10 1.35
N TYR A 519 -30.95 -1.58 0.37
CA TYR A 519 -30.84 -3.02 0.09
C TYR A 519 -30.20 -3.82 1.24
N LYS A 520 -29.40 -3.20 2.11
CA LYS A 520 -28.88 -3.84 3.33
C LYS A 520 -30.01 -4.05 4.36
N GLU A 521 -30.97 -3.15 4.45
CA GLU A 521 -32.13 -3.25 5.33
C GLU A 521 -33.19 -4.19 4.75
N ASP A 522 -33.45 -4.14 3.44
CA ASP A 522 -34.36 -5.06 2.77
C ASP A 522 -33.83 -6.50 2.79
N TYR A 523 -32.51 -6.70 2.70
CA TYR A 523 -31.92 -8.03 2.93
C TYR A 523 -32.10 -8.53 4.37
N LYS A 524 -32.05 -7.66 5.40
CA LYS A 524 -32.37 -8.07 6.79
C LYS A 524 -33.80 -8.59 6.91
N LYS A 525 -34.77 -7.93 6.26
CA LYS A 525 -36.20 -8.29 6.28
C LYS A 525 -36.49 -9.55 5.46
N LEU A 526 -35.99 -9.62 4.22
CA LEU A 526 -36.38 -10.61 3.22
C LEU A 526 -35.44 -11.82 3.13
N GLN A 527 -34.22 -11.73 3.65
CA GLN A 527 -33.13 -12.72 3.54
C GLN A 527 -32.82 -13.21 2.10
N ASN A 528 -33.31 -12.48 1.08
CA ASN A 528 -33.24 -12.84 -0.33
C ASN A 528 -31.83 -12.61 -0.92
N ASN A 529 -31.27 -13.64 -1.56
CA ASN A 529 -29.94 -13.58 -2.20
C ASN A 529 -29.81 -12.53 -3.31
N LEU A 530 -30.89 -12.20 -4.02
CA LEU A 530 -30.89 -11.14 -5.05
C LEU A 530 -30.73 -9.74 -4.43
N VAL A 531 -31.41 -9.51 -3.30
CA VAL A 531 -31.31 -8.24 -2.54
C VAL A 531 -29.93 -8.11 -1.89
N LYS A 532 -29.36 -9.22 -1.43
CA LYS A 532 -27.97 -9.32 -0.98
C LYS A 532 -26.98 -8.95 -2.09
N ALA A 533 -27.16 -9.49 -3.29
CA ALA A 533 -26.35 -9.19 -4.47
C ALA A 533 -26.40 -7.69 -4.84
N ARG A 534 -27.58 -7.06 -4.80
CA ARG A 534 -27.73 -5.60 -4.96
C ARG A 534 -26.91 -4.82 -3.92
N SER A 535 -27.02 -5.17 -2.64
CA SER A 535 -26.24 -4.50 -1.59
C SER A 535 -24.73 -4.74 -1.72
N ASN A 536 -24.31 -5.92 -2.19
CA ASN A 536 -22.92 -6.23 -2.53
C ASN A 536 -22.41 -5.35 -3.69
N ALA A 537 -23.15 -5.26 -4.80
CA ALA A 537 -22.78 -4.45 -5.97
C ALA A 537 -22.54 -2.98 -5.61
N PHE A 538 -23.48 -2.33 -4.89
CA PHE A 538 -23.28 -0.95 -4.45
C PHE A 538 -22.15 -0.80 -3.40
N LYS A 539 -21.88 -1.82 -2.57
CA LYS A 539 -20.70 -1.85 -1.68
C LYS A 539 -19.38 -1.90 -2.48
N LEU A 540 -19.31 -2.69 -3.55
CA LEU A 540 -18.14 -2.75 -4.43
C LEU A 540 -17.87 -1.39 -5.07
N LEU A 541 -18.89 -0.78 -5.68
CA LEU A 541 -18.78 0.55 -6.31
C LEU A 541 -18.40 1.65 -5.32
N ALA A 542 -19.03 1.69 -4.13
CA ALA A 542 -18.70 2.65 -3.08
C ALA A 542 -17.23 2.55 -2.69
N ASN A 543 -16.77 1.37 -2.27
CA ASN A 543 -15.38 1.15 -1.83
C ASN A 543 -14.35 1.49 -2.93
N ALA A 544 -14.68 1.22 -4.19
CA ALA A 544 -13.82 1.52 -5.32
C ALA A 544 -13.74 3.01 -5.68
N SER A 545 -14.79 3.80 -5.39
CA SER A 545 -14.92 5.19 -5.87
C SER A 545 -13.84 6.16 -5.34
N TYR A 546 -13.40 5.99 -4.09
CA TYR A 546 -12.24 6.74 -3.56
C TYR A 546 -10.93 6.40 -4.30
N GLY A 547 -10.70 5.10 -4.55
CA GLY A 547 -9.51 4.62 -5.27
C GLY A 547 -9.52 4.98 -6.75
N TYR A 548 -10.71 5.12 -7.35
CA TYR A 548 -10.90 5.58 -8.73
C TYR A 548 -10.42 7.03 -8.92
N GLN A 549 -10.74 7.96 -8.02
CA GLN A 549 -10.24 9.34 -8.12
C GLN A 549 -8.70 9.43 -8.06
N GLY A 550 -8.05 8.54 -7.31
CA GLY A 550 -6.59 8.38 -7.28
C GLY A 550 -5.98 7.50 -8.38
N PHE A 551 -6.79 6.85 -9.23
CA PHE A 551 -6.31 5.90 -10.24
C PHE A 551 -5.89 6.63 -11.52
N PHE A 552 -4.62 6.52 -11.89
CA PHE A 552 -4.04 7.23 -13.04
C PHE A 552 -4.78 7.04 -14.37
N GLY A 553 -5.45 5.89 -14.57
CA GLY A 553 -6.21 5.56 -15.77
C GLY A 553 -7.69 5.99 -15.76
N ALA A 554 -8.18 6.65 -14.72
CA ALA A 554 -9.56 7.13 -14.64
C ALA A 554 -9.82 8.34 -15.56
N ARG A 555 -11.05 8.45 -16.08
CA ARG A 555 -11.55 9.69 -16.73
C ARG A 555 -11.49 10.85 -15.72
N TYR A 556 -12.25 10.74 -14.64
CA TYR A 556 -12.39 11.78 -13.60
C TYR A 556 -11.31 11.68 -12.50
N TYR A 557 -10.05 11.50 -12.90
CA TYR A 557 -8.89 11.48 -12.01
C TYR A 557 -8.72 12.83 -11.27
N CYS A 558 -8.70 12.79 -9.94
CA CYS A 558 -8.50 13.94 -9.06
C CYS A 558 -7.86 13.46 -7.73
N PRO A 559 -6.53 13.26 -7.68
CA PRO A 559 -5.85 12.88 -6.44
C PRO A 559 -5.95 13.98 -5.37
N GLU A 560 -6.26 15.21 -5.75
CA GLU A 560 -6.52 16.34 -4.86
C GLU A 560 -7.79 16.08 -4.03
N ALA A 561 -8.88 15.63 -4.67
CA ALA A 561 -10.12 15.22 -4.00
C ALA A 561 -9.90 13.99 -3.09
N SER A 562 -9.12 13.01 -3.53
CA SER A 562 -8.73 11.86 -2.69
C SER A 562 -7.93 12.31 -1.46
N ALA A 563 -6.96 13.22 -1.63
CA ALA A 563 -6.18 13.77 -0.53
C ALA A 563 -7.06 14.51 0.48
N SER A 564 -7.99 15.36 0.01
CA SER A 564 -8.95 16.07 0.87
C SER A 564 -9.85 15.11 1.66
N ALA A 565 -10.33 14.05 1.02
CA ALA A 565 -11.14 13.03 1.69
C ALA A 565 -10.32 12.29 2.76
N THR A 566 -9.04 12.05 2.50
CA THR A 566 -8.13 11.40 3.47
C THR A 566 -7.84 12.32 4.67
N SER A 567 -7.57 13.60 4.41
CA SER A 567 -7.35 14.63 5.45
C SER A 567 -8.52 14.71 6.41
N ILE A 568 -9.72 14.93 5.86
CA ILE A 568 -10.96 15.01 6.63
C ILE A 568 -11.25 13.68 7.38
N SER A 569 -10.84 12.53 6.81
CA SER A 569 -11.01 11.23 7.49
C SER A 569 -10.17 11.09 8.76
N ARG A 570 -8.97 11.70 8.81
CA ARG A 570 -8.15 11.69 10.02
C ARG A 570 -8.74 12.59 11.10
N ASP A 571 -9.31 13.72 10.73
CA ASP A 571 -9.95 14.62 11.70
C ASP A 571 -11.20 13.99 12.34
N TYR A 572 -12.06 13.35 11.54
CA TYR A 572 -13.28 12.74 12.08
C TYR A 572 -13.02 11.47 12.90
N ILE A 573 -12.01 10.65 12.57
CA ILE A 573 -11.66 9.47 13.39
C ILE A 573 -11.03 9.93 14.72
N LYS A 574 -10.15 10.95 14.71
CA LYS A 574 -9.61 11.62 15.91
C LYS A 574 -10.74 12.16 16.81
N LYS A 575 -11.80 12.76 16.24
CA LYS A 575 -12.99 13.24 16.99
C LYS A 575 -13.78 12.09 17.64
N VAL A 576 -14.10 11.02 16.91
CA VAL A 576 -14.88 9.89 17.46
C VAL A 576 -14.13 9.13 18.57
N ILE A 577 -12.79 8.99 18.45
CA ILE A 577 -11.93 8.47 19.53
C ILE A 577 -12.12 9.30 20.81
N ASN A 578 -12.00 10.62 20.69
CA ASN A 578 -12.04 11.55 21.82
C ASN A 578 -13.41 11.55 22.53
N ASP A 579 -14.50 11.52 21.75
CA ASP A 579 -15.85 11.36 22.32
C ASP A 579 -16.07 9.98 22.97
N SER A 580 -15.49 8.90 22.42
CA SER A 580 -15.56 7.56 23.02
C SER A 580 -14.88 7.51 24.39
N GLU A 581 -13.67 8.08 24.49
CA GLU A 581 -12.93 8.22 25.75
C GLU A 581 -13.74 9.05 26.75
N LYS A 582 -14.29 10.20 26.33
CA LYS A 582 -15.11 11.08 27.17
C LYS A 582 -16.40 10.45 27.69
N SER A 583 -17.09 9.67 26.86
CA SER A 583 -18.27 8.92 27.32
C SER A 583 -17.90 7.78 28.28
N GLY A 584 -16.61 7.51 28.52
CA GLY A 584 -16.12 6.49 29.45
C GLY A 584 -15.94 5.10 28.83
N PHE A 585 -15.77 5.00 27.52
CA PHE A 585 -15.30 3.77 26.87
C PHE A 585 -13.78 3.78 26.79
N LYS A 586 -13.14 2.63 26.93
CA LYS A 586 -11.68 2.54 26.79
C LYS A 586 -11.32 2.15 25.36
N VAL A 587 -10.72 3.08 24.63
CA VAL A 587 -10.17 2.83 23.29
C VAL A 587 -8.93 1.94 23.42
N ILE A 588 -8.90 0.82 22.73
CA ILE A 588 -7.93 -0.27 22.96
C ILE A 588 -6.48 0.05 22.46
N TYR A 589 -6.24 1.23 21.87
CA TYR A 589 -5.76 1.18 20.47
C TYR A 589 -4.96 2.39 19.86
N SER A 590 -4.39 3.42 20.54
CA SER A 590 -3.94 4.69 19.86
C SER A 590 -2.49 5.22 20.05
N ASP A 591 -1.83 5.78 19.00
CA ASP A 591 -0.39 6.25 18.84
C ASP A 591 -0.08 7.72 19.32
N SER A 592 1.12 8.04 19.88
CA SER A 592 1.58 9.42 20.36
C SER A 592 3.14 9.55 20.61
N VAL A 593 3.68 10.71 21.09
CA VAL A 593 5.10 10.92 21.57
C VAL A 593 5.23 11.64 22.95
N ASP A 594 6.43 11.81 23.53
CA ASP A 594 6.71 12.59 24.76
C ASP A 594 7.13 14.05 24.50
N GLY A 595 6.69 14.99 25.36
CA GLY A 595 6.95 16.43 25.29
C GLY A 595 8.38 16.86 25.60
N LYS A 596 9.14 16.08 26.38
CA LYS A 596 10.58 16.31 26.65
C LYS A 596 11.49 15.84 25.53
N THR A 597 10.90 15.36 24.44
CA THR A 597 11.59 15.20 23.16
C THR A 597 11.99 16.56 22.60
N LYS A 598 13.26 16.71 22.23
CA LYS A 598 13.72 17.89 21.47
C LYS A 598 13.40 17.74 19.99
N VAL A 599 12.99 18.81 19.34
CA VAL A 599 12.85 18.90 17.89
C VAL A 599 13.66 20.08 17.37
N ILE A 600 14.21 19.95 16.16
CA ILE A 600 14.91 21.05 15.49
C ILE A 600 13.86 21.81 14.70
N VAL A 601 13.70 23.09 15.01
CA VAL A 601 12.70 23.98 14.42
C VAL A 601 13.34 25.18 13.74
N LYS A 602 12.61 25.78 12.81
CA LYS A 602 12.96 27.04 12.15
C LYS A 602 11.80 28.02 12.36
N LYS A 603 12.11 29.16 12.98
CA LYS A 603 11.16 30.26 13.26
C LYS A 603 11.75 31.56 12.73
N ASN A 604 11.02 32.29 11.89
CA ASN A 604 11.51 33.54 11.29
C ASN A 604 12.92 33.39 10.65
N GLY A 605 13.17 32.25 10.00
CA GLY A 605 14.47 31.85 9.44
C GLY A 605 15.49 31.29 10.44
N ILE A 606 15.39 31.62 11.72
CA ILE A 606 16.35 31.17 12.75
C ILE A 606 16.10 29.70 13.08
N ILE A 607 17.13 28.86 12.90
CA ILE A 607 17.10 27.41 13.20
C ILE A 607 17.55 27.16 14.64
N ASN A 608 16.63 26.70 15.49
CA ASN A 608 16.82 26.40 16.91
C ASN A 608 16.57 24.91 17.22
N GLU A 609 16.97 24.48 18.41
CA GLU A 609 16.59 23.20 19.02
C GLU A 609 15.71 23.50 20.24
N GLU A 610 14.47 23.02 20.24
CA GLU A 610 13.48 23.31 21.29
C GLU A 610 12.79 22.02 21.75
N PHE A 611 12.23 22.01 22.95
CA PHE A 611 11.41 20.89 23.42
C PHE A 611 10.01 20.98 22.80
N ILE A 612 9.38 19.83 22.54
CA ILE A 612 7.98 19.82 22.05
C ILE A 612 7.06 20.53 23.06
N GLU A 613 7.30 20.37 24.37
CA GLU A 613 6.55 21.09 25.40
C GLU A 613 6.83 22.61 25.45
N SER A 614 8.00 23.09 25.02
CA SER A 614 8.29 24.54 24.96
C SER A 614 7.78 25.22 23.69
N LEU A 615 7.43 24.46 22.66
CA LEU A 615 6.72 24.96 21.48
C LEU A 615 5.22 25.14 21.74
N PHE A 616 4.69 24.56 22.83
CA PHE A 616 3.28 24.59 23.19
C PHE A 616 2.97 25.78 24.11
N GLN A 617 2.47 26.87 23.53
CA GLN A 617 2.08 28.08 24.25
C GLN A 617 0.61 28.00 24.66
N LYS A 618 0.34 28.07 25.96
CA LYS A 618 -1.00 27.83 26.51
C LYS A 618 -2.03 28.90 26.12
N GLU A 619 -1.57 30.12 25.84
CA GLU A 619 -2.40 31.30 25.53
C GLU A 619 -3.17 31.16 24.21
N ASP A 620 -2.54 30.62 23.15
CA ASP A 620 -3.21 30.29 21.87
C ASP A 620 -3.93 28.93 21.89
N SER A 621 -3.74 28.13 22.94
CA SER A 621 -4.11 26.72 22.92
C SER A 621 -5.61 26.49 23.11
N LYS A 622 -6.19 25.68 22.21
CA LYS A 622 -7.60 25.27 22.28
C LYS A 622 -7.70 23.93 23.00
N ASN A 623 -8.20 23.95 24.24
CA ASN A 623 -8.53 22.72 24.97
C ASN A 623 -9.79 22.09 24.36
N LEU A 624 -9.57 21.04 23.55
CA LEU A 624 -10.62 20.28 22.88
C LEU A 624 -10.72 18.90 23.52
N LEU A 625 -11.64 18.85 24.49
CA LEU A 625 -12.12 17.64 25.15
C LEU A 625 -11.07 16.97 26.08
N GLY A 626 -10.18 17.75 26.70
CA GLY A 626 -9.13 17.23 27.58
C GLY A 626 -7.80 16.94 26.87
N LYS A 627 -7.73 17.29 25.58
CA LYS A 627 -6.51 17.35 24.78
C LYS A 627 -6.34 18.79 24.30
N GLU A 628 -5.17 19.38 24.50
CA GLU A 628 -4.92 20.79 24.20
C GLU A 628 -4.18 20.89 22.86
N TYR A 629 -4.60 21.81 21.98
CA TYR A 629 -4.05 21.97 20.63
C TYR A 629 -3.54 23.40 20.43
N ASP A 630 -2.27 23.53 20.03
CA ASP A 630 -1.62 24.78 19.65
C ASP A 630 -1.26 24.72 18.14
N TYR A 631 -1.58 25.77 17.38
CA TYR A 631 -1.55 25.75 15.91
C TYR A 631 -0.40 26.63 15.39
N LYS A 632 0.75 26.01 15.09
CA LYS A 632 2.04 26.70 14.88
C LYS A 632 2.50 26.72 13.42
N ARG A 633 1.68 27.30 12.53
CA ARG A 633 1.94 27.40 11.08
C ARG A 633 3.14 28.28 10.70
N ASP A 634 3.62 29.09 11.64
CA ASP A 634 4.82 29.93 11.57
C ASP A 634 6.13 29.18 11.93
N ILE A 635 6.00 27.97 12.50
CA ILE A 635 7.11 27.13 12.94
C ILE A 635 7.27 25.96 11.98
N GLU A 636 8.43 25.86 11.33
CA GLU A 636 8.81 24.65 10.59
C GLU A 636 9.59 23.69 11.50
N VAL A 637 9.40 22.38 11.34
CA VAL A 637 10.20 21.32 12.00
C VAL A 637 11.04 20.55 10.98
N LEU A 638 12.21 20.09 11.41
CA LEU A 638 13.12 19.32 10.57
C LEU A 638 12.60 17.88 10.38
N THR A 639 12.49 17.48 9.11
CA THR A 639 12.05 16.15 8.66
C THR A 639 12.92 15.64 7.50
N LEU A 640 12.61 14.45 6.98
CA LEU A 640 13.32 13.79 5.89
C LEU A 640 12.41 13.61 4.68
N ASN A 641 12.78 14.14 3.52
CA ASN A 641 11.97 14.01 2.32
C ASN A 641 12.10 12.62 1.66
N LYS A 642 11.22 12.36 0.68
CA LYS A 642 11.11 11.08 -0.07
C LYS A 642 12.41 10.68 -0.80
N ASN A 643 13.37 11.60 -0.97
CA ASN A 643 14.69 11.39 -1.56
C ASN A 643 15.83 11.24 -0.54
N GLY A 644 15.56 11.41 0.76
CA GLY A 644 16.56 11.26 1.83
C GLY A 644 17.40 12.52 2.07
N ARG A 645 16.86 13.69 1.71
CA ARG A 645 17.41 14.99 2.11
C ARG A 645 16.71 15.52 3.36
N SER A 646 17.47 16.17 4.23
CA SER A 646 16.93 16.90 5.40
C SER A 646 16.22 18.15 4.88
N ILE A 647 14.99 18.40 5.33
CA ILE A 647 14.23 19.60 4.99
C ILE A 647 13.44 20.10 6.20
N PHE A 648 13.14 21.39 6.22
CA PHE A 648 12.13 21.95 7.12
C PHE A 648 10.74 21.85 6.47
N LYS A 649 9.71 21.65 7.30
CA LYS A 649 8.29 21.62 6.92
C LYS A 649 7.41 22.19 8.05
N PRO A 650 6.35 22.96 7.75
CA PRO A 650 5.45 23.51 8.77
C PRO A 650 4.87 22.46 9.71
N ILE A 651 4.65 22.88 10.97
CA ILE A 651 3.84 22.17 11.95
C ILE A 651 2.39 22.64 11.81
N ASN A 652 1.44 21.75 11.47
CA ASN A 652 0.03 22.14 11.39
C ASN A 652 -0.56 22.43 12.76
N TYR A 653 -0.25 21.56 13.73
CA TYR A 653 -0.55 21.73 15.13
C TYR A 653 0.41 20.89 16.00
N ILE A 654 0.52 21.27 17.26
CA ILE A 654 1.04 20.46 18.36
C ILE A 654 -0.15 20.13 19.27
N MET A 655 -0.39 18.84 19.51
CA MET A 655 -1.39 18.36 20.46
C MET A 655 -0.68 17.94 21.75
N ARG A 656 -1.33 18.08 22.92
CA ARG A 656 -0.95 17.37 24.15
C ARG A 656 -2.14 16.77 24.89
N HIS A 657 -1.90 15.65 25.58
CA HIS A 657 -2.87 14.96 26.45
C HIS A 657 -2.15 14.22 27.58
N LYS A 658 -2.86 13.85 28.65
CA LYS A 658 -2.22 13.17 29.79
C LYS A 658 -1.70 11.77 29.42
N CYS A 659 -0.53 11.40 29.93
CA CYS A 659 0.07 10.11 29.64
C CYS A 659 -0.43 9.00 30.57
N ASN A 660 -1.05 7.99 29.99
CA ASN A 660 -1.42 6.73 30.64
C ASN A 660 -0.67 5.53 30.01
N LYS A 661 0.48 5.78 29.36
CA LYS A 661 1.21 4.82 28.50
C LYS A 661 2.57 4.46 29.09
N ILE A 662 3.07 3.27 28.77
CA ILE A 662 4.42 2.85 29.16
C ILE A 662 5.47 3.60 28.33
N MET A 663 6.46 4.21 28.99
CA MET A 663 7.57 4.90 28.34
C MET A 663 8.81 4.02 28.19
N TYR A 664 9.45 4.09 27.03
CA TYR A 664 10.66 3.35 26.66
C TYR A 664 11.78 4.31 26.24
N ARG A 665 12.90 4.26 26.96
CA ARG A 665 14.17 4.89 26.63
C ARG A 665 14.98 4.01 25.70
N VAL A 666 14.96 4.30 24.40
CA VAL A 666 15.73 3.61 23.35
C VAL A 666 17.16 4.17 23.35
N HIS A 667 18.09 3.48 24.03
CA HIS A 667 19.49 3.88 24.05
C HIS A 667 20.25 3.39 22.81
N PHE A 668 21.04 4.28 22.24
CA PHE A 668 21.88 4.04 21.09
C PHE A 668 23.31 3.60 21.49
N THR A 669 24.02 3.00 20.54
CA THR A 669 25.43 2.55 20.68
C THR A 669 26.43 3.68 20.92
N ASN A 670 25.98 4.93 20.81
CA ASN A 670 26.72 6.14 21.16
C ASN A 670 26.29 6.73 22.53
N ASN A 671 25.70 5.91 23.42
CA ASN A 671 25.13 6.24 24.74
C ASN A 671 24.04 7.35 24.78
N TRP A 672 23.66 7.89 23.62
CA TRP A 672 22.49 8.74 23.43
C TRP A 672 21.20 7.93 23.61
N TYR A 673 20.05 8.58 23.65
CA TYR A 673 18.74 7.94 23.69
C TYR A 673 17.66 8.81 23.06
N ILE A 674 16.52 8.19 22.77
CA ILE A 674 15.22 8.84 22.61
C ILE A 674 14.24 8.19 23.58
N ASP A 675 13.42 8.99 24.23
CA ASP A 675 12.28 8.55 25.03
C ASP A 675 11.02 8.62 24.18
N VAL A 676 10.26 7.52 24.16
CA VAL A 676 9.04 7.36 23.37
C VAL A 676 8.08 6.45 24.11
N THR A 677 6.78 6.62 23.89
CA THR A 677 5.79 5.66 24.36
C THR A 677 6.00 4.31 23.67
N GLU A 678 5.57 3.22 24.30
CA GLU A 678 5.73 1.86 23.80
C GLU A 678 5.17 1.65 22.40
N ASP A 679 4.17 2.45 22.07
CA ASP A 679 3.45 2.42 20.82
C ASP A 679 4.01 3.31 19.72
N HIS A 680 5.03 4.14 19.96
CA HIS A 680 5.50 5.09 18.92
C HIS A 680 6.35 4.47 17.79
N SER A 681 6.20 4.95 16.55
CA SER A 681 7.00 4.53 15.39
C SER A 681 8.34 5.26 15.33
N LEU A 682 9.47 4.53 15.34
CA LEU A 682 10.76 5.07 14.89
C LEU A 682 11.09 4.53 13.49
N ILE A 683 11.70 5.33 12.62
CA ILE A 683 12.10 4.86 11.29
C ILE A 683 13.49 4.20 11.34
N GLY A 684 13.56 2.94 10.96
CA GLY A 684 14.79 2.19 10.70
C GLY A 684 15.14 2.06 9.22
N TYR A 685 16.31 1.51 8.90
CA TYR A 685 16.78 1.38 7.53
C TYR A 685 17.28 -0.02 7.15
N GLU A 686 16.77 -0.57 6.06
CA GLU A 686 17.16 -1.87 5.51
C GLU A 686 18.49 -1.80 4.72
N ARG A 687 19.49 -2.53 5.21
CA ARG A 687 20.78 -2.76 4.51
C ARG A 687 20.71 -4.05 3.67
N ILE A 688 20.41 -3.89 2.38
CA ILE A 688 20.37 -4.98 1.40
C ILE A 688 21.79 -5.44 1.06
N LYS A 689 22.04 -6.76 0.99
CA LYS A 689 23.37 -7.33 0.68
C LYS A 689 23.73 -7.42 -0.81
N ASN A 690 22.75 -7.33 -1.73
CA ASN A 690 22.94 -7.59 -3.17
C ASN A 690 22.52 -6.40 -4.05
N ASN A 691 23.17 -6.25 -5.22
CA ASN A 691 23.04 -5.13 -6.17
C ASN A 691 21.68 -5.07 -6.90
N LYS A 692 20.60 -4.70 -6.21
CA LYS A 692 19.34 -4.22 -6.82
C LYS A 692 18.93 -2.88 -6.22
N LEU A 693 18.68 -1.90 -7.09
CA LEU A 693 18.25 -0.55 -6.73
C LEU A 693 16.76 -0.55 -6.31
N LYS A 694 16.47 -0.82 -5.03
CA LYS A 694 15.22 -0.36 -4.39
C LYS A 694 15.22 1.17 -4.30
N LYS A 695 14.04 1.82 -4.32
CA LYS A 695 13.93 3.25 -3.98
C LYS A 695 14.14 3.43 -2.46
N LEU A 696 14.48 4.64 -2.02
CA LEU A 696 14.73 4.91 -0.59
C LEU A 696 13.48 4.62 0.28
N SER A 697 12.30 4.99 -0.21
CA SER A 697 11.00 4.66 0.39
C SER A 697 10.87 3.19 0.79
N ASP A 698 11.43 2.29 -0.02
CA ASP A 698 11.28 0.84 0.10
C ASP A 698 12.32 0.23 1.07
N ARG A 699 13.09 1.10 1.74
CA ARG A 699 14.20 0.80 2.66
C ARG A 699 14.07 1.49 4.00
N LEU A 700 13.30 2.58 4.10
CA LEU A 700 12.84 3.19 5.34
C LEU A 700 11.69 2.33 5.89
N ILE A 701 11.76 1.90 7.16
CA ILE A 701 10.82 0.94 7.75
C ILE A 701 10.46 1.39 9.16
N GLU A 702 9.16 1.55 9.44
CA GLU A 702 8.64 1.77 10.81
C GLU A 702 8.95 0.58 11.72
N VAL A 703 9.54 0.89 12.88
CA VAL A 703 9.86 -0.05 13.95
C VAL A 703 9.51 0.56 15.31
N LYS A 704 8.69 -0.14 16.09
CA LYS A 704 8.32 0.27 17.45
C LYS A 704 9.44 -0.11 18.44
N PRO A 705 9.64 0.57 19.59
CA PRO A 705 10.77 0.38 20.50
C PRO A 705 11.24 -1.07 20.69
N THR A 706 10.38 -2.00 21.13
CA THR A 706 10.80 -3.40 21.39
C THR A 706 11.14 -4.23 20.14
N GLU A 707 11.03 -3.67 18.92
CA GLU A 707 11.35 -4.32 17.65
C GLU A 707 12.76 -3.99 17.11
N ILE A 708 13.45 -2.97 17.65
CA ILE A 708 14.67 -2.34 17.08
C ILE A 708 15.96 -3.19 17.30
N LYS A 709 15.79 -4.47 17.63
CA LYS A 709 16.84 -5.50 17.56
C LYS A 709 16.40 -6.77 16.82
N LYS A 710 15.18 -6.78 16.27
CA LYS A 710 14.54 -7.96 15.64
C LYS A 710 14.32 -7.78 14.15
N LYS A 711 13.75 -6.63 13.74
CA LYS A 711 13.52 -6.30 12.33
C LYS A 711 14.78 -5.77 11.64
N LEU A 712 15.54 -4.95 12.36
CA LEU A 712 16.74 -4.26 11.93
C LEU A 712 17.50 -3.77 13.18
N ASN A 713 18.80 -3.48 13.04
CA ASN A 713 19.64 -3.09 14.17
C ASN A 713 19.99 -1.59 14.20
N SER A 714 19.58 -0.79 13.21
CA SER A 714 20.01 0.62 13.08
C SER A 714 18.90 1.57 12.61
N ILE A 715 18.66 2.59 13.43
CA ILE A 715 17.65 3.65 13.26
C ILE A 715 18.19 4.78 12.39
N VAL A 716 17.28 5.46 11.70
CA VAL A 716 17.52 6.68 10.93
C VAL A 716 17.67 7.86 11.88
N CYS A 717 18.88 8.41 11.95
CA CYS A 717 19.24 9.57 12.73
C CYS A 717 19.69 10.71 11.80
N LEU A 718 19.66 11.94 12.31
CA LEU A 718 20.15 13.09 11.56
C LEU A 718 21.66 12.99 11.26
N LYS A 719 22.07 13.38 10.04
CA LYS A 719 23.49 13.53 9.64
C LYS A 719 23.89 14.98 9.45
N THR A 720 22.97 15.82 8.96
CA THR A 720 23.20 17.24 8.70
C THR A 720 21.88 18.02 8.76
N ILE A 721 21.98 19.29 9.17
CA ILE A 721 20.91 20.29 9.17
C ILE A 721 21.12 21.18 7.92
N PRO A 722 20.08 21.52 7.15
CA PRO A 722 20.20 22.44 6.02
C PRO A 722 20.88 23.77 6.41
N SER A 723 21.82 24.22 5.59
CA SER A 723 22.61 25.44 5.84
C SER A 723 21.97 26.66 5.19
N GLU A 724 21.32 27.48 5.99
CA GLU A 724 20.89 28.84 5.62
C GLU A 724 21.69 29.84 6.49
N PHE A 725 22.43 30.76 5.87
CA PHE A 725 23.31 31.69 6.56
C PHE A 725 22.59 33.02 6.82
N LEU A 726 22.56 33.48 8.08
CA LEU A 726 21.81 34.68 8.50
C LEU A 726 22.66 35.80 9.11
N ARG A 727 23.80 35.49 9.74
CA ARG A 727 24.85 36.43 10.17
C ARG A 727 26.19 35.69 10.31
N SER A 728 27.29 36.41 10.09
CA SER A 728 28.66 36.01 10.42
C SER A 728 29.25 37.08 11.34
N LYS A 729 30.15 36.71 12.26
CA LYS A 729 30.99 37.69 12.98
C LYS A 729 32.25 38.08 12.19
N ASP A 730 32.60 37.28 11.18
CA ASP A 730 33.72 37.42 10.25
C ASP A 730 35.06 37.80 10.89
N TYR A 731 35.35 37.24 12.07
CA TYR A 731 36.69 37.31 12.63
C TYR A 731 37.70 36.56 11.72
N PRO A 732 38.99 36.93 11.71
CA PRO A 732 40.00 36.13 11.03
C PRO A 732 39.95 34.66 11.51
N LYS A 733 40.16 33.73 10.59
CA LYS A 733 40.21 32.28 10.81
C LYS A 733 41.01 31.90 12.06
N GLU A 734 42.14 32.58 12.25
CA GLU A 734 43.11 32.38 13.33
C GLU A 734 42.51 32.74 14.70
N VAL A 735 41.55 33.66 14.76
CA VAL A 735 40.79 34.00 15.98
C VAL A 735 39.79 32.90 16.32
N TYR A 736 39.13 32.30 15.33
CA TYR A 736 38.29 31.11 15.56
C TYR A 736 39.13 29.90 15.99
N GLU A 737 40.25 29.63 15.31
CA GLU A 737 41.21 28.57 15.69
C GLU A 737 41.76 28.81 17.11
N PHE A 738 42.06 30.06 17.50
CA PHE A 738 42.51 30.40 18.85
C PHE A 738 41.40 30.23 19.87
N ALA A 739 40.17 30.69 19.59
CA ALA A 739 39.03 30.48 20.47
C ALA A 739 38.79 28.99 20.70
N GLY A 740 38.84 28.16 19.66
CA GLY A 740 38.75 26.71 19.77
C GLY A 740 39.83 26.12 20.67
N TYR A 741 41.11 26.46 20.40
CA TYR A 741 42.23 25.97 21.20
C TYR A 741 42.13 26.43 22.67
N PHE A 742 41.68 27.67 22.91
CA PHE A 742 41.47 28.23 24.23
C PHE A 742 40.31 27.57 24.99
N ILE A 743 39.23 27.17 24.32
CA ILE A 743 38.14 26.39 24.94
C ILE A 743 38.63 25.02 25.44
N GLY A 744 39.60 24.41 24.76
CA GLY A 744 40.35 23.25 25.27
C GLY A 744 41.39 23.63 26.33
N ASP A 745 42.66 23.73 25.93
CA ASP A 745 43.84 23.92 26.81
C ASP A 745 44.08 25.37 27.28
N GLY A 746 43.11 26.27 27.13
CA GLY A 746 43.21 27.67 27.57
C GLY A 746 42.70 27.96 28.99
N SER A 747 43.19 29.04 29.60
CA SER A 747 42.69 29.57 30.88
C SER A 747 42.87 31.08 31.03
N PHE A 748 41.94 31.74 31.75
CA PHE A 748 42.06 33.15 32.12
C PHE A 748 42.94 33.30 33.37
N MET A 749 44.05 34.01 33.27
CA MET A 749 44.91 34.37 34.41
C MET A 749 44.62 35.79 34.88
N ARG A 750 44.06 35.94 36.09
CA ARG A 750 43.81 37.26 36.69
C ARG A 750 45.12 37.95 37.07
N ASN A 751 45.27 39.21 36.68
CA ASN A 751 46.35 40.07 37.15
C ASN A 751 46.12 40.39 38.63
N LYS A 752 47.11 40.16 39.50
CA LYS A 752 46.96 40.39 40.95
C LYS A 752 47.03 41.86 41.37
N SER A 753 47.57 42.73 40.51
CA SER A 753 47.89 44.12 40.86
C SER A 753 46.71 45.10 40.75
N HIS A 754 45.62 44.71 40.07
CA HIS A 754 44.46 45.57 39.79
C HIS A 754 43.15 44.83 40.02
N THR A 755 42.09 45.58 40.38
CA THR A 755 40.88 45.04 41.00
C THR A 755 39.56 45.59 40.46
N LYS A 756 39.57 46.42 39.42
CA LYS A 756 38.39 47.23 39.04
C LYS A 756 37.99 47.24 37.55
N ASN A 757 38.66 46.53 36.63
CA ASN A 757 38.22 46.54 35.22
C ASN A 757 38.56 45.28 34.42
N ASN A 758 37.82 45.02 33.33
CA ASN A 758 38.00 43.83 32.46
C ASN A 758 39.36 43.75 31.73
N LYS A 759 40.25 44.73 31.92
CA LYS A 759 41.66 44.68 31.48
C LYS A 759 42.51 43.72 32.33
N ASP A 760 42.02 43.27 33.49
CA ASP A 760 42.80 42.57 34.52
C ASP A 760 43.01 41.06 34.25
N TYR A 761 43.09 40.62 32.97
CA TYR A 761 43.25 39.20 32.59
C TYR A 761 44.22 38.96 31.42
N TYR A 762 45.15 38.02 31.59
CA TYR A 762 45.94 37.43 30.51
C TYR A 762 45.34 36.10 30.05
N LEU A 763 45.56 35.70 28.80
CA LEU A 763 45.15 34.39 28.28
C LEU A 763 46.34 33.43 28.34
N ARG A 764 46.26 32.37 29.14
CA ARG A 764 47.24 31.28 29.15
C ARG A 764 46.77 30.16 28.23
N LEU A 765 47.65 29.64 27.39
CA LEU A 765 47.48 28.37 26.67
C LEU A 765 48.51 27.35 27.19
N SER A 766 48.06 26.14 27.50
CA SER A 766 48.97 25.02 27.71
C SER A 766 49.30 24.37 26.36
N LEU A 767 50.55 24.53 25.92
CA LEU A 767 51.04 23.98 24.64
C LEU A 767 51.97 22.77 24.86
N GLY A 768 52.70 22.74 25.98
CA GLY A 768 53.55 21.62 26.37
C GLY A 768 54.60 21.30 25.30
N LYS A 769 54.61 20.05 24.82
CA LYS A 769 55.55 19.57 23.80
C LYS A 769 55.23 20.01 22.37
N ASP A 770 54.04 20.57 22.14
CA ASP A 770 53.62 21.10 20.83
C ASP A 770 53.88 22.62 20.70
N SER A 771 54.62 23.21 21.65
CA SER A 771 54.84 24.65 21.81
C SER A 771 55.27 25.38 20.55
N SER A 772 56.33 24.94 19.87
CA SER A 772 56.80 25.59 18.62
C SER A 772 55.74 25.52 17.53
N GLU A 773 55.17 24.34 17.27
CA GLU A 773 54.23 24.17 16.15
C GLU A 773 52.94 24.99 16.35
N VAL A 774 52.39 25.04 17.57
CA VAL A 774 51.23 25.90 17.84
C VAL A 774 51.62 27.37 17.83
N PHE A 775 52.82 27.73 18.30
CA PHE A 775 53.30 29.10 18.22
C PHE A 775 53.38 29.57 16.75
N ASP A 776 54.03 28.81 15.89
CA ASP A 776 54.24 29.16 14.47
C ASP A 776 52.93 29.18 13.66
N LYS A 777 52.03 28.23 13.91
CA LYS A 777 50.79 28.07 13.11
C LYS A 777 49.58 28.84 13.63
N LEU A 778 49.58 29.28 14.89
CA LEU A 778 48.43 29.96 15.51
C LEU A 778 48.80 31.32 16.11
N ILE A 779 49.93 31.42 16.81
CA ILE A 779 50.31 32.63 17.57
C ILE A 779 51.01 33.66 16.67
N THR A 780 51.99 33.24 15.88
CA THR A 780 52.71 34.11 14.92
C THR A 780 51.77 34.82 13.94
N PRO A 781 50.74 34.18 13.35
CA PRO A 781 49.71 34.88 12.57
C PRO A 781 48.93 35.96 13.37
N LEU A 782 48.59 35.69 14.63
CA LEU A 782 47.86 36.63 15.49
C LEU A 782 48.73 37.79 15.99
N ILE A 783 50.06 37.60 16.08
CA ILE A 783 51.03 38.68 16.29
C ILE A 783 51.10 39.55 15.03
N LYS A 784 51.34 38.94 13.84
CA LYS A 784 51.40 39.66 12.55
C LYS A 784 50.14 40.46 12.25
N ASN A 785 48.96 39.92 12.58
CA ASN A 785 47.67 40.57 12.38
C ASN A 785 47.29 41.53 13.55
N GLY A 786 48.20 41.80 14.49
CA GLY A 786 48.01 42.80 15.56
C GLY A 786 46.93 42.47 16.60
N PHE A 787 46.60 41.19 16.78
CA PHE A 787 45.68 40.70 17.82
C PHE A 787 46.39 40.44 19.15
N ILE A 788 47.68 40.07 19.09
CA ILE A 788 48.58 39.86 20.24
C ILE A 788 49.60 40.99 20.27
N LYS A 789 49.78 41.66 21.42
CA LYS A 789 50.75 42.76 21.60
C LYS A 789 52.04 42.29 22.26
N ASN A 790 51.95 41.36 23.21
CA ASN A 790 53.08 40.79 23.94
C ASN A 790 52.73 39.35 24.36
N TYR A 791 53.74 38.51 24.57
CA TYR A 791 53.61 37.14 25.07
C TYR A 791 54.85 36.76 25.86
N TRP A 792 54.74 35.76 26.74
CA TRP A 792 55.89 35.17 27.42
C TRP A 792 55.63 33.72 27.80
N TRP A 793 56.70 32.94 27.90
CA TRP A 793 56.64 31.57 28.39
C TRP A 793 56.52 31.54 29.91
N SER A 794 55.72 30.61 30.45
CA SER A 794 55.39 30.56 31.87
C SER A 794 56.54 29.97 32.69
N LYS A 795 57.29 30.81 33.42
CA LYS A 795 58.37 30.38 34.34
C LYS A 795 57.98 29.29 35.36
N SER A 796 56.68 29.09 35.64
CA SER A 796 56.17 28.07 36.57
C SER A 796 55.60 26.79 35.92
N ARG A 797 55.54 26.71 34.58
CA ARG A 797 55.25 25.48 33.81
C ARG A 797 55.87 25.58 32.42
N GLU A 798 56.88 24.77 32.18
CA GLU A 798 57.56 24.68 30.90
C GLU A 798 56.59 24.35 29.74
N GLY A 799 56.73 25.05 28.62
CA GLY A 799 55.84 24.89 27.45
C GLY A 799 54.45 25.55 27.54
N ASP A 800 54.07 26.18 28.66
CA ASP A 800 52.87 27.00 28.73
C ASP A 800 53.15 28.44 28.23
N LEU A 801 52.29 28.95 27.35
CA LEU A 801 52.37 30.31 26.80
C LEU A 801 51.37 31.23 27.50
N VAL A 802 51.79 32.44 27.87
CA VAL A 802 50.91 33.52 28.34
C VAL A 802 50.86 34.63 27.30
N VAL A 803 49.64 35.01 26.90
CA VAL A 803 49.34 35.93 25.81
C VAL A 803 48.68 37.20 26.36
N ASN A 804 49.23 38.35 25.99
CA ASN A 804 48.70 39.68 26.26
C ASN A 804 48.41 40.43 24.95
N GLY A 805 47.13 40.50 24.58
CA GLY A 805 46.68 41.25 23.42
C GLY A 805 45.27 41.78 23.63
N LEU A 806 45.13 43.10 23.82
CA LEU A 806 43.85 43.74 24.17
C LEU A 806 42.71 43.37 23.22
N LYS A 807 42.96 43.31 21.89
CA LYS A 807 41.95 42.89 20.91
C LYS A 807 41.49 41.45 21.15
N LEU A 808 42.43 40.51 21.29
CA LEU A 808 42.13 39.09 21.47
C LEU A 808 41.52 38.80 22.85
N ILE A 809 42.05 39.41 23.92
CA ILE A 809 41.50 39.36 25.29
C ILE A 809 40.05 39.85 25.29
N ASN A 810 39.76 40.99 24.64
CA ASN A 810 38.40 41.52 24.58
C ASN A 810 37.44 40.58 23.84
N ILE A 811 37.83 40.01 22.69
CA ILE A 811 36.98 39.05 21.96
C ILE A 811 36.72 37.79 22.79
N ILE A 812 37.78 37.15 23.32
CA ILE A 812 37.67 35.89 24.07
C ILE A 812 36.96 36.10 25.42
N SER A 813 37.17 37.23 26.10
CA SER A 813 36.53 37.53 27.38
C SER A 813 35.09 38.04 27.26
N LYS A 814 34.67 38.52 26.09
CA LYS A 814 33.30 38.97 25.82
C LYS A 814 32.43 37.86 25.22
N GLU A 815 32.96 37.12 24.26
CA GLU A 815 32.17 36.18 23.45
C GLU A 815 32.33 34.72 23.92
N PHE A 816 33.44 34.35 24.58
CA PHE A 816 33.74 32.95 24.99
C PHE A 816 33.85 32.78 26.52
N ARG A 817 33.32 33.73 27.30
CA ARG A 817 33.31 33.72 28.77
C ARG A 817 31.92 34.06 29.29
N SER A 818 31.40 33.29 30.24
CA SER A 818 30.13 33.61 30.92
C SER A 818 30.31 34.68 32.01
N ILE A 819 29.20 35.27 32.46
CA ILE A 819 29.13 36.17 33.62
C ILE A 819 29.83 35.56 34.85
N ASN A 820 29.65 34.26 35.08
CA ASN A 820 30.30 33.51 36.16
C ASN A 820 31.77 33.15 35.87
N GLY A 821 32.41 33.82 34.90
CA GLY A 821 33.83 33.74 34.58
C GLY A 821 34.29 32.46 33.86
N LYS A 822 33.40 31.49 33.61
CA LYS A 822 33.71 30.18 32.99
C LYS A 822 33.84 30.31 31.47
N LYS A 823 34.68 29.45 30.86
CA LYS A 823 34.75 29.29 29.39
C LYS A 823 33.42 28.74 28.86
N ILE A 824 32.92 29.27 27.74
CA ILE A 824 31.68 28.84 27.07
C ILE A 824 31.84 28.80 25.55
N ILE A 825 31.01 28.00 24.88
CA ILE A 825 30.84 28.06 23.42
C ILE A 825 29.57 28.87 23.17
N PRO A 826 29.63 30.09 22.57
CA PRO A 826 28.48 30.97 22.46
C PRO A 826 27.48 30.53 21.38
N ASP A 827 26.19 30.78 21.63
CA ASP A 827 25.11 30.31 20.75
C ASP A 827 25.20 30.86 19.32
N TRP A 828 25.71 32.08 19.13
CA TRP A 828 25.89 32.67 17.80
C TRP A 828 26.79 31.80 16.88
N LEU A 829 27.67 30.97 17.45
CA LEU A 829 28.53 30.08 16.70
C LEU A 829 27.76 28.92 16.03
N PHE A 830 26.53 28.59 16.46
CA PHE A 830 25.68 27.61 15.77
C PHE A 830 24.98 28.17 14.51
N HIS A 831 25.04 29.49 14.31
CA HIS A 831 24.49 30.21 13.15
C HIS A 831 25.58 30.78 12.23
N GLU A 832 26.85 30.67 12.65
CA GLU A 832 28.05 31.08 11.92
C GLU A 832 28.30 30.20 10.67
N ASN A 833 29.10 30.69 9.73
CA ASN A 833 29.33 30.00 8.46
C ASN A 833 30.21 28.73 8.61
N GLU A 834 30.09 27.81 7.64
CA GLU A 834 30.72 26.49 7.72
C GLU A 834 32.25 26.54 7.88
N ARG A 835 32.92 27.52 7.25
CA ARG A 835 34.38 27.68 7.29
C ARG A 835 34.83 28.15 8.67
N ASN A 836 34.10 29.10 9.26
CA ASN A 836 34.42 29.66 10.57
C ASN A 836 34.12 28.66 11.71
N ILE A 837 33.02 27.89 11.60
CA ILE A 837 32.77 26.75 12.50
C ILE A 837 33.87 25.69 12.36
N ALA A 838 34.27 25.34 11.14
CA ALA A 838 35.35 24.37 10.92
C ALA A 838 36.71 24.87 11.46
N SER A 839 36.98 26.17 11.39
CA SER A 839 38.18 26.80 11.98
C SER A 839 38.18 26.71 13.50
N PHE A 840 37.06 27.01 14.15
CA PHE A 840 36.90 26.81 15.60
C PHE A 840 37.08 25.34 16.00
N LEU A 841 36.45 24.41 15.28
CA LEU A 841 36.60 22.98 15.54
C LEU A 841 38.04 22.50 15.32
N ARG A 842 38.79 23.06 14.36
CA ARG A 842 40.22 22.73 14.16
C ARG A 842 41.03 23.14 15.39
N GLY A 843 40.80 24.34 15.92
CA GLY A 843 41.42 24.80 17.16
C GLY A 843 41.14 23.85 18.32
N LEU A 844 39.87 23.58 18.58
CA LEU A 844 39.42 22.76 19.71
C LEU A 844 39.90 21.30 19.63
N PHE A 845 39.90 20.69 18.44
CA PHE A 845 40.49 19.37 18.25
C PHE A 845 42.04 19.40 18.26
N SER A 846 42.68 20.54 17.99
CA SER A 846 44.15 20.67 18.11
C SER A 846 44.64 20.69 19.55
N ALA A 847 43.83 21.20 20.47
CA ALA A 847 43.94 21.01 21.93
C ALA A 847 43.46 19.58 22.32
N ASP A 848 42.32 19.49 23.04
CA ASP A 848 41.64 18.29 23.57
C ASP A 848 41.46 17.10 22.60
N GLY A 849 41.50 17.33 21.28
CA GLY A 849 41.25 16.30 20.27
C GLY A 849 42.41 15.32 20.10
N CYS A 850 42.11 14.03 20.23
CA CYS A 850 43.06 12.93 20.08
C CYS A 850 42.88 12.22 18.72
N VAL A 851 43.99 11.82 18.10
CA VAL A 851 44.01 10.94 16.92
C VAL A 851 44.85 9.72 17.26
N MET A 852 44.27 8.53 17.08
CA MET A 852 44.94 7.24 17.30
C MET A 852 44.73 6.33 16.10
N VAL A 853 45.72 5.53 15.72
CA VAL A 853 45.53 4.49 14.70
C VAL A 853 44.96 3.24 15.36
N ARG A 854 43.86 2.70 14.84
CA ARG A 854 43.38 1.35 15.15
C ARG A 854 43.03 0.64 13.85
N ASN A 855 43.51 -0.60 13.70
CA ASN A 855 43.24 -1.46 12.53
C ASN A 855 43.53 -0.73 11.20
N ASN A 856 44.71 -0.12 11.07
CA ASN A 856 45.16 0.73 9.95
C ASN A 856 44.19 1.87 9.55
N ALA A 857 43.42 2.40 10.49
CA ALA A 857 42.55 3.56 10.26
C ALA A 857 42.61 4.59 11.40
N PRO A 858 42.62 5.90 11.11
CA PRO A 858 42.67 6.96 12.13
C PRO A 858 41.35 7.11 12.86
N VAL A 859 41.32 6.91 14.17
CA VAL A 859 40.20 7.21 15.06
C VAL A 859 40.41 8.59 15.64
N ILE A 860 39.53 9.52 15.29
CA ILE A 860 39.49 10.89 15.81
C ILE A 860 38.50 10.94 16.98
N LYS A 861 38.95 11.43 18.14
CA LYS A 861 38.21 11.49 19.42
C LYS A 861 38.35 12.88 20.06
N TYR A 862 37.25 13.59 20.31
CA TYR A 862 37.21 14.69 21.29
C TYR A 862 36.77 14.12 22.66
N THR A 863 37.28 14.65 23.77
CA THR A 863 37.00 14.15 25.14
C THR A 863 36.72 15.35 26.06
N SER A 864 35.63 15.32 26.83
CA SER A 864 35.34 16.31 27.88
C SER A 864 34.56 15.67 29.04
N ILE A 865 34.72 16.21 30.25
CA ILE A 865 33.90 15.85 31.42
C ILE A 865 32.59 16.64 31.49
N TYR A 866 32.46 17.71 30.68
CA TYR A 866 31.32 18.61 30.68
C TYR A 866 30.32 18.24 29.58
N GLU A 867 29.06 17.99 29.94
CA GLU A 867 27.96 17.63 29.02
C GLU A 867 27.71 18.72 27.97
N GLU A 868 27.70 19.98 28.41
CA GLU A 868 27.50 21.17 27.59
C GLU A 868 28.47 21.24 26.40
N TYR A 869 29.77 21.05 26.63
CA TYR A 869 30.77 21.07 25.56
C TYR A 869 30.60 19.90 24.59
N ILE A 870 30.15 18.73 25.08
CA ILE A 870 29.83 17.61 24.21
C ILE A 870 28.65 17.98 23.30
N ASP A 871 27.52 18.42 23.86
CA ASP A 871 26.33 18.75 23.07
C ASP A 871 26.59 19.90 22.07
N ASN A 872 27.32 20.93 22.49
CA ASN A 872 27.70 22.05 21.64
C ASN A 872 28.63 21.63 20.49
N VAL A 873 29.65 20.80 20.76
CA VAL A 873 30.53 20.27 19.68
C VAL A 873 29.77 19.34 18.74
N ARG A 874 28.79 18.55 19.21
CA ARG A 874 27.91 17.76 18.33
C ARG A 874 27.11 18.64 17.38
N LYS A 875 26.52 19.72 17.88
CA LYS A 875 25.70 20.67 17.10
C LYS A 875 26.52 21.33 15.99
N LEU A 876 27.72 21.81 16.31
CA LEU A 876 28.67 22.34 15.32
C LEU A 876 29.06 21.28 14.27
N LEU A 877 29.31 20.04 14.68
CA LEU A 877 29.62 18.93 13.77
C LEU A 877 28.46 18.59 12.82
N TYR A 878 27.20 18.60 13.27
CA TYR A 878 26.03 18.40 12.40
C TYR A 878 25.84 19.56 11.41
N LYS A 879 26.08 20.82 11.83
CA LYS A 879 26.02 22.01 10.96
C LYS A 879 27.04 21.93 9.82
N ILE A 880 28.26 21.43 10.08
CA ILE A 880 29.26 21.20 9.02
C ILE A 880 29.14 19.84 8.30
N GLY A 881 28.10 19.05 8.59
CA GLY A 881 27.82 17.76 7.94
C GLY A 881 28.79 16.62 8.31
N VAL A 882 29.41 16.67 9.49
CA VAL A 882 30.31 15.62 10.02
C VAL A 882 29.54 14.73 11.00
N SER A 883 29.11 13.56 10.51
CA SER A 883 28.53 12.53 11.38
C SER A 883 29.54 12.00 12.40
N HIS A 884 29.04 11.77 13.61
CA HIS A 884 29.81 11.42 14.80
C HIS A 884 29.04 10.45 15.71
N SER A 885 29.66 10.02 16.80
CA SER A 885 29.06 9.23 17.86
C SER A 885 29.63 9.67 19.20
N VAL A 886 28.75 10.01 20.13
CA VAL A 886 29.11 10.20 21.53
C VAL A 886 29.49 8.84 22.16
N PHE A 887 30.15 8.81 23.30
CA PHE A 887 29.91 7.81 24.36
C PHE A 887 30.36 8.36 25.72
N LYS A 888 29.98 7.69 26.81
CA LYS A 888 30.46 7.95 28.17
C LYS A 888 31.37 6.78 28.55
N GLU A 889 32.55 7.04 29.09
CA GLU A 889 33.41 6.03 29.69
C GLU A 889 32.80 5.51 31.00
N ASN A 890 32.94 4.22 31.27
CA ASN A 890 32.38 3.57 32.48
C ASN A 890 33.32 3.69 33.70
N THR A 891 34.56 4.12 33.50
CA THR A 891 35.55 4.35 34.55
C THR A 891 35.37 5.74 35.17
N ILE A 892 35.27 5.82 36.49
CA ILE A 892 35.34 7.09 37.21
C ILE A 892 36.74 7.69 37.02
N ASN A 893 36.80 8.97 36.68
CA ASN A 893 38.04 9.69 36.49
C ASN A 893 38.80 9.80 37.83
N LYS A 894 40.00 9.22 37.88
CA LYS A 894 40.93 9.34 39.01
C LYS A 894 41.95 10.44 38.74
N TYR A 895 42.28 11.22 39.77
CA TYR A 895 43.35 12.23 39.73
C TYR A 895 44.25 12.04 40.95
N LYS A 896 45.55 11.78 40.71
CA LYS A 896 46.51 11.36 41.75
C LYS A 896 45.95 10.23 42.66
N GLY A 897 45.36 9.20 42.04
CA GLY A 897 44.75 8.06 42.74
C GLY A 897 43.28 8.27 43.17
N TYR A 898 42.91 9.48 43.60
CA TYR A 898 41.57 9.78 44.14
C TYR A 898 40.49 9.87 43.05
N SER A 899 39.36 9.21 43.28
CA SER A 899 38.17 9.24 42.42
C SER A 899 37.44 10.58 42.47
N ARG A 900 37.31 11.28 41.34
CA ARG A 900 36.67 12.61 41.25
C ARG A 900 35.16 12.60 40.95
N GLY A 901 34.47 11.46 41.13
CA GLY A 901 33.02 11.27 40.89
C GLY A 901 32.52 11.49 39.44
N SER A 902 33.39 12.00 38.57
CA SER A 902 33.11 12.39 37.19
C SER A 902 33.56 11.31 36.21
N TYR A 903 33.00 11.34 35.01
CA TYR A 903 33.27 10.38 33.94
C TYR A 903 33.52 11.13 32.64
N SER A 904 34.51 10.71 31.88
CA SER A 904 34.79 11.29 30.56
C SER A 904 33.69 10.96 29.56
N LYS A 905 33.25 11.96 28.81
CA LYS A 905 32.36 11.85 27.65
C LYS A 905 33.15 12.19 26.40
N ASN A 906 32.81 11.53 25.30
CA ASN A 906 33.67 11.43 24.14
C ASN A 906 32.88 11.61 22.86
N ILE A 907 33.44 12.25 21.85
CA ILE A 907 32.88 12.28 20.48
C ILE A 907 33.88 11.60 19.55
N ILE A 908 33.51 10.46 18.97
CA ILE A 908 34.25 9.80 17.88
C ILE A 908 33.61 10.19 16.54
N LEU A 909 34.43 10.55 15.56
CA LEU A 909 33.95 10.92 14.24
C LEU A 909 33.72 9.70 13.33
N LYS A 910 32.52 9.61 12.73
CA LYS A 910 32.22 8.60 11.70
C LYS A 910 32.74 9.07 10.34
N ASP A 911 32.37 10.28 9.91
CA ASP A 911 32.85 10.83 8.63
C ASP A 911 34.19 11.55 8.76
N ARG A 912 35.22 10.71 8.89
CA ARG A 912 36.63 11.14 8.94
C ARG A 912 37.05 11.88 7.67
N ARG A 913 36.48 11.57 6.50
CA ARG A 913 36.85 12.23 5.23
C ARG A 913 36.31 13.66 5.17
N GLN A 914 35.06 13.88 5.60
CA GLN A 914 34.53 15.24 5.75
C GLN A 914 35.30 16.03 6.81
N PHE A 915 35.63 15.42 7.96
CA PHE A 915 36.43 16.13 8.97
C PHE A 915 37.85 16.48 8.48
N ILE A 916 38.56 15.57 7.80
CA ILE A 916 39.88 15.87 7.20
C ILE A 916 39.76 16.99 6.14
N LYS A 917 38.73 16.96 5.30
CA LYS A 917 38.53 17.93 4.23
C LYS A 917 38.16 19.34 4.74
N LYS A 918 37.32 19.42 5.78
CA LYS A 918 36.75 20.69 6.28
C LYS A 918 37.53 21.25 7.48
N VAL A 919 37.87 20.38 8.43
CA VAL A 919 38.42 20.75 9.75
C VAL A 919 39.91 20.45 9.78
N GLY A 920 40.31 19.19 9.96
CA GLY A 920 41.71 18.79 10.19
C GLY A 920 42.24 19.21 11.56
N PHE A 921 43.56 19.31 11.69
CA PHE A 921 44.26 19.79 12.88
C PHE A 921 45.31 20.84 12.50
N LEU A 922 45.76 21.66 13.45
CA LEU A 922 46.95 22.51 13.31
C LEU A 922 48.24 21.64 13.30
N LEU A 923 48.25 20.60 14.15
CA LEU A 923 49.43 19.78 14.44
C LEU A 923 49.75 18.74 13.36
N GLU A 924 50.95 18.81 12.79
CA GLU A 924 51.54 17.87 11.81
C GLU A 924 51.42 16.43 12.31
N ARG A 925 51.77 16.18 13.58
CA ARG A 925 51.72 14.83 14.14
C ARG A 925 50.30 14.26 14.17
N LYS A 926 49.28 15.09 14.42
CA LYS A 926 47.87 14.66 14.38
C LYS A 926 47.40 14.48 12.93
N ASN A 927 47.82 15.34 12.00
CA ASN A 927 47.51 15.24 10.57
C ASN A 927 48.18 14.04 9.87
N LYS A 928 49.45 13.74 10.13
CA LYS A 928 50.18 12.59 9.56
C LYS A 928 49.51 11.26 9.90
N LEU A 929 49.04 11.10 11.13
CA LEU A 929 48.28 9.93 11.57
C LEU A 929 46.94 9.77 10.82
N MET A 930 46.37 10.83 10.23
CA MET A 930 45.13 10.75 9.44
C MET A 930 45.33 10.30 7.99
N ASN A 931 46.51 10.46 7.41
CA ASN A 931 46.76 10.23 5.97
C ASN A 931 47.01 8.76 5.58
N ILE A 932 46.72 7.81 6.47
CA ILE A 932 46.88 6.37 6.20
C ILE A 932 45.87 5.91 5.13
N LYS A 933 46.39 5.40 4.00
CA LYS A 933 45.58 4.86 2.89
C LYS A 933 44.71 3.72 3.38
N THR A 934 43.39 3.84 3.20
CA THR A 934 42.40 2.83 3.59
C THR A 934 41.70 2.26 2.35
N ASN A 935 41.78 0.94 2.17
CA ASN A 935 41.13 0.23 1.07
C ASN A 935 39.60 0.26 1.21
N SER A 936 38.95 1.26 0.60
CA SER A 936 37.49 1.38 0.57
C SER A 936 36.90 0.85 -0.74
N SER A 937 36.15 -0.26 -0.66
CA SER A 937 35.57 -0.94 -1.83
C SER A 937 34.45 -0.14 -2.53
N LYS A 938 34.26 -0.41 -3.84
CA LYS A 938 33.25 0.24 -4.68
C LYS A 938 31.84 -0.31 -4.38
N THR A 939 31.08 0.40 -3.55
CA THR A 939 29.61 0.24 -3.41
C THR A 939 28.94 1.60 -3.19
N LYS A 940 27.75 1.83 -3.77
CA LYS A 940 26.91 2.99 -3.39
C LYS A 940 26.41 2.79 -1.96
N ASN A 941 26.86 3.65 -1.07
CA ASN A 941 26.66 3.54 0.38
C ASN A 941 25.73 4.64 0.89
N ILE A 942 25.30 4.53 2.15
CA ILE A 942 24.47 5.53 2.88
C ILE A 942 25.03 6.96 2.85
N LYS A 943 26.31 7.13 2.47
CA LYS A 943 26.98 8.42 2.25
C LYS A 943 26.21 9.37 1.32
N ASP A 944 25.45 8.82 0.37
CA ASP A 944 24.69 9.57 -0.65
C ASP A 944 23.41 10.26 -0.11
N PHE A 945 23.01 10.03 1.15
CA PHE A 945 21.84 10.63 1.80
C PHE A 945 22.21 11.59 2.95
N GLU A 946 21.28 12.42 3.41
CA GLU A 946 21.47 13.41 4.50
C GLU A 946 20.95 12.93 5.87
N PHE A 947 20.64 11.63 5.97
CA PHE A 947 20.52 10.90 7.23
C PHE A 947 21.71 9.96 7.43
N ASP A 948 21.90 9.53 8.68
CA ASP A 948 22.90 8.54 9.09
C ASP A 948 22.20 7.44 9.90
N LEU A 949 22.91 6.36 10.19
CA LEU A 949 22.38 5.20 10.91
C LEU A 949 23.09 5.02 12.25
N GLN A 950 22.31 4.93 13.32
CA GLN A 950 22.79 4.61 14.66
C GLN A 950 22.22 3.28 15.14
N SER A 951 23.09 2.38 15.60
CA SER A 951 22.64 1.09 16.11
C SER A 951 22.09 1.21 17.53
N VAL A 952 21.05 0.46 17.88
CA VAL A 952 20.47 0.45 19.24
C VAL A 952 21.25 -0.49 20.17
N LYS A 953 21.63 0.03 21.34
CA LYS A 953 22.47 -0.62 22.36
C LYS A 953 21.63 -1.39 23.37
N GLU A 954 20.67 -0.72 23.97
CA GLU A 954 19.80 -1.21 25.03
C GLU A 954 18.48 -0.43 24.96
N ILE A 955 17.41 -0.96 25.56
CA ILE A 955 16.13 -0.27 25.64
C ILE A 955 15.62 -0.49 27.05
N LYS A 956 15.28 0.59 27.75
CA LYS A 956 14.87 0.59 29.16
C LYS A 956 13.46 1.13 29.30
N LEU A 957 12.75 0.65 30.32
CA LEU A 957 11.53 1.29 30.80
C LEU A 957 11.93 2.54 31.61
N ILE A 958 11.09 3.57 31.56
CA ILE A 958 11.19 4.77 32.40
C ILE A 958 9.80 5.19 32.85
N ASP A 959 9.72 6.07 33.85
CA ASP A 959 8.46 6.62 34.36
C ASP A 959 7.77 7.50 33.31
N ALA A 960 6.44 7.55 33.35
CA ALA A 960 5.65 8.34 32.42
C ALA A 960 5.66 9.85 32.78
N PRO A 961 5.78 10.77 31.80
CA PRO A 961 5.56 12.19 32.01
C PRO A 961 4.08 12.47 32.28
N GLU A 962 3.71 13.62 32.87
CA GLU A 962 2.28 13.94 33.04
C GLU A 962 1.56 14.08 31.68
N TYR A 963 2.23 14.65 30.66
CA TYR A 963 1.68 14.85 29.32
C TYR A 963 2.54 14.23 28.23
N VAL A 964 1.87 13.62 27.26
CA VAL A 964 2.38 13.20 25.96
C VAL A 964 1.82 14.10 24.87
N TYR A 965 2.62 14.30 23.83
CA TYR A 965 2.41 15.28 22.77
C TYR A 965 2.32 14.57 21.41
N ASP A 966 1.89 15.30 20.38
CA ASP A 966 1.87 14.83 18.99
C ASP A 966 2.00 16.00 18.01
N LEU A 967 2.72 15.82 16.89
CA LEU A 967 2.97 16.84 15.87
C LEU A 967 2.48 16.34 14.50
N GLU A 968 1.59 17.11 13.88
CA GLU A 968 1.16 16.86 12.50
C GLU A 968 2.01 17.68 11.52
N VAL A 969 2.81 17.01 10.69
CA VAL A 969 3.93 17.60 9.93
C VAL A 969 3.79 17.35 8.44
N ASP A 970 3.85 18.44 7.67
CA ASP A 970 3.52 18.48 6.25
C ASP A 970 4.21 17.42 5.38
N GLU A 971 3.40 16.82 4.50
CA GLU A 971 3.77 15.90 3.39
C GLU A 971 4.52 14.61 3.76
N THR A 972 4.95 14.49 5.02
CA THR A 972 5.87 13.47 5.52
C THR A 972 5.28 12.69 6.68
N HIS A 973 4.54 13.34 7.60
CA HIS A 973 3.95 12.74 8.81
C HIS A 973 5.01 12.09 9.70
N CYS A 974 6.23 12.62 9.58
CA CYS A 974 7.47 12.21 10.23
C CYS A 974 8.21 13.48 10.65
N PHE A 975 8.93 13.47 11.77
CA PHE A 975 9.81 14.57 12.19
C PHE A 975 10.99 14.05 13.00
N PHE A 976 12.08 14.82 13.08
CA PHE A 976 13.30 14.44 13.81
C PHE A 976 13.19 14.68 15.33
N ALA A 977 12.31 13.92 15.98
CA ALA A 977 12.20 13.72 17.43
C ALA A 977 13.52 13.26 18.05
N ASN A 978 14.14 14.04 18.93
CA ASN A 978 15.49 13.79 19.47
C ASN A 978 16.49 13.37 18.37
N TYR A 979 16.42 14.03 17.20
CA TYR A 979 17.22 13.75 15.99
C TYR A 979 16.95 12.35 15.35
N VAL A 980 15.79 11.74 15.62
CA VAL A 980 15.31 10.43 15.13
C VAL A 980 13.90 10.58 14.52
N LEU A 981 13.55 9.80 13.49
CA LEU A 981 12.35 10.02 12.65
C LEU A 981 11.10 9.19 13.09
N ALA A 982 9.87 9.75 12.97
CA ALA A 982 8.57 9.36 13.62
C ALA A 982 7.38 8.98 12.67
N HIS A 983 6.18 8.49 13.13
CA HIS A 983 4.91 8.30 12.31
C HIS A 983 3.57 7.99 13.11
N ASN A 984 2.35 8.33 12.59
CA ASN A 984 1.02 8.38 13.32
C ASN A 984 -0.26 7.87 12.55
N THR A 985 -1.26 7.21 13.22
CA THR A 985 -2.26 6.27 12.55
C THR A 985 -3.36 5.64 13.57
N ASP A 986 -4.67 5.14 13.41
CA ASP A 986 -6.12 5.60 13.08
C ASP A 986 -7.45 4.94 13.65
N SER A 987 -7.89 3.69 13.33
CA SER A 987 -9.29 3.13 13.46
C SER A 987 -9.72 2.36 14.74
N ILE A 988 -11.00 2.43 15.18
CA ILE A 988 -11.45 2.27 16.58
C ILE A 988 -12.00 0.88 17.02
N ALA A 989 -11.62 0.42 18.21
CA ALA A 989 -12.24 -0.68 18.98
C ALA A 989 -12.38 -0.29 20.46
N LEU A 990 -13.53 -0.58 21.09
CA LEU A 990 -13.86 -0.12 22.45
C LEU A 990 -14.08 -1.27 23.44
N GLU A 991 -13.39 -1.24 24.58
CA GLU A 991 -13.67 -2.06 25.77
C GLU A 991 -14.83 -1.39 26.54
N MET A 992 -15.94 -2.12 26.75
CA MET A 992 -17.18 -1.59 27.33
C MET A 992 -17.11 -1.41 28.85
N ASN A 993 -16.12 -2.01 29.53
CA ASN A 993 -15.98 -2.02 30.98
C ASN A 993 -17.27 -2.52 31.67
N LYS A 994 -17.89 -1.70 32.55
CA LYS A 994 -19.15 -2.03 33.27
C LYS A 994 -20.44 -1.62 32.52
N LYS A 995 -20.35 -1.16 31.27
CA LYS A 995 -21.51 -0.60 30.53
C LYS A 995 -22.39 -1.65 29.87
N SER A 996 -23.67 -1.32 29.71
CA SER A 996 -24.62 -2.13 28.94
C SER A 996 -24.44 -1.97 27.43
N LYS A 997 -24.97 -2.93 26.66
CA LYS A 997 -25.08 -2.81 25.19
C LYS A 997 -25.96 -1.61 24.79
N THR A 998 -26.99 -1.30 25.57
CA THR A 998 -27.87 -0.13 25.36
C THR A 998 -27.06 1.16 25.40
N GLN A 999 -26.19 1.35 26.40
CA GLN A 999 -25.31 2.52 26.51
C GLN A 999 -24.31 2.63 25.35
N ALA A 1000 -23.89 1.52 24.76
CA ALA A 1000 -23.05 1.53 23.55
C ALA A 1000 -23.84 1.94 22.28
N LEU A 1001 -25.14 1.62 22.20
CA LEU A 1001 -26.04 2.02 21.11
C LEU A 1001 -26.52 3.47 21.27
N GLU A 1002 -26.80 3.92 22.49
CA GLU A 1002 -27.06 5.32 22.83
C GLU A 1002 -25.87 6.21 22.46
N PHE A 1003 -24.65 5.77 22.81
CA PHE A 1003 -23.42 6.44 22.39
C PHE A 1003 -23.32 6.52 20.86
N LEU A 1004 -23.53 5.41 20.14
CA LEU A 1004 -23.52 5.39 18.68
C LEU A 1004 -24.52 6.39 18.08
N GLY A 1005 -25.74 6.44 18.60
CA GLY A 1005 -26.75 7.42 18.22
C GLY A 1005 -26.33 8.86 18.51
N SER A 1006 -25.63 9.11 19.63
CA SER A 1006 -25.10 10.43 19.96
C SER A 1006 -23.97 10.88 19.04
N ILE A 1007 -23.13 9.95 18.55
CA ILE A 1007 -22.06 10.21 17.58
C ILE A 1007 -22.67 10.50 16.20
N ASN A 1008 -23.61 9.67 15.73
CA ASN A 1008 -24.21 9.84 14.41
C ASN A 1008 -25.01 11.14 14.29
N LYS A 1009 -25.54 11.69 15.39
CA LYS A 1009 -26.13 13.04 15.44
C LYS A 1009 -25.12 14.19 15.31
N LYS A 1010 -23.81 13.95 15.51
CA LYS A 1010 -22.73 14.95 15.37
C LYS A 1010 -21.96 14.84 14.04
N LEU A 1011 -22.11 13.73 13.32
CA LEU A 1011 -21.41 13.50 12.06
C LEU A 1011 -22.12 14.25 10.90
N PRO A 1012 -21.37 14.81 9.94
CA PRO A 1012 -21.95 15.65 8.89
C PRO A 1012 -22.47 14.86 7.69
N GLY A 1013 -23.59 15.32 7.12
CA GLY A 1013 -24.17 14.80 5.88
C GLY A 1013 -24.56 13.33 5.99
N ILE A 1014 -23.93 12.47 5.19
CA ILE A 1014 -24.16 11.01 5.19
C ILE A 1014 -23.05 10.20 5.88
N MET A 1015 -22.21 10.84 6.70
CA MET A 1015 -21.20 10.14 7.49
C MET A 1015 -21.86 9.44 8.69
N GLU A 1016 -21.76 8.12 8.74
CA GLU A 1016 -22.43 7.30 9.77
C GLU A 1016 -21.46 6.24 10.31
N LEU A 1017 -21.33 6.17 11.63
CA LEU A 1017 -20.66 5.09 12.33
C LEU A 1017 -21.67 3.94 12.53
N GLU A 1018 -21.27 2.70 12.25
CA GLU A 1018 -22.05 1.49 12.51
C GLU A 1018 -21.37 0.64 13.59
N LEU A 1019 -22.17 -0.02 14.43
CA LEU A 1019 -21.72 -1.18 15.20
C LEU A 1019 -21.51 -2.34 14.23
N GLU A 1020 -20.31 -2.94 14.23
CA GLU A 1020 -20.03 -4.13 13.41
C GLU A 1020 -20.58 -5.39 14.09
N ASP A 1021 -20.20 -5.63 15.35
CA ASP A 1021 -20.70 -6.70 16.21
C ASP A 1021 -20.31 -6.43 17.69
N PHE A 1022 -20.95 -7.15 18.62
CA PHE A 1022 -20.49 -7.27 20.01
C PHE A 1022 -19.66 -8.55 20.17
N TYR A 1023 -18.47 -8.43 20.76
CA TYR A 1023 -17.57 -9.56 20.96
C TYR A 1023 -17.42 -9.89 22.45
N LYS A 1024 -17.73 -11.15 22.81
CA LYS A 1024 -17.58 -11.69 24.17
C LYS A 1024 -16.13 -11.53 24.63
N ARG A 1025 -15.19 -11.93 23.76
CA ARG A 1025 -13.74 -11.79 23.97
C ARG A 1025 -13.00 -11.41 22.70
N GLY A 1026 -11.83 -10.81 22.87
CA GLY A 1026 -10.93 -10.48 21.77
C GLY A 1026 -9.48 -10.40 22.23
N ILE A 1027 -8.59 -11.01 21.48
CA ILE A 1027 -7.14 -11.00 21.75
C ILE A 1027 -6.42 -10.17 20.69
N TRP A 1028 -5.70 -9.15 21.15
CA TRP A 1028 -4.68 -8.47 20.38
C TRP A 1028 -3.34 -9.01 20.83
N VAL A 1029 -2.52 -9.44 19.88
CA VAL A 1029 -1.27 -10.15 20.16
C VAL A 1029 -0.05 -9.29 19.96
N THR A 1030 1.07 -9.70 20.54
CA THR A 1030 2.36 -9.02 20.39
C THR A 1030 2.85 -9.02 18.94
N THR A 1031 3.78 -8.12 18.64
CA THR A 1031 4.76 -8.26 17.55
C THR A 1031 5.72 -9.41 17.89
N ARG A 1032 6.26 -10.17 16.90
CA ARG A 1032 7.03 -11.42 17.18
C ARG A 1032 8.19 -11.18 18.16
N GLY A 1033 8.15 -11.83 19.32
CA GLY A 1033 9.09 -11.65 20.44
C GLY A 1033 9.06 -10.29 21.14
N GLY A 1034 8.15 -9.39 20.79
CA GLY A 1034 7.99 -8.05 21.38
C GLY A 1034 7.00 -8.02 22.54
N LYS A 1035 6.97 -6.90 23.29
CA LYS A 1035 5.91 -6.62 24.27
C LYS A 1035 4.78 -5.75 23.71
N ILE A 1036 4.96 -5.22 22.51
CA ILE A 1036 4.08 -4.22 21.88
C ILE A 1036 3.10 -4.93 20.94
N GLY A 1037 1.82 -4.52 20.94
CA GLY A 1037 0.78 -5.14 20.14
C GLY A 1037 0.91 -4.89 18.63
N ALA A 1038 0.59 -5.90 17.85
CA ALA A 1038 0.75 -5.90 16.40
C ALA A 1038 -0.46 -5.25 15.69
N LYS A 1039 -0.23 -4.13 15.00
CA LYS A 1039 -1.24 -3.46 14.17
C LYS A 1039 -1.88 -4.42 13.17
N LYS A 1040 -3.21 -4.34 13.05
CA LYS A 1040 -4.05 -5.23 12.21
C LYS A 1040 -3.96 -6.73 12.54
N LYS A 1041 -3.37 -7.14 13.68
CA LYS A 1041 -3.29 -8.54 14.12
C LYS A 1041 -4.10 -8.79 15.39
N TYR A 1042 -5.33 -9.26 15.22
CA TYR A 1042 -6.28 -9.51 16.31
C TYR A 1042 -7.27 -10.64 15.97
N ALA A 1043 -7.82 -11.28 16.99
CA ALA A 1043 -8.82 -12.34 16.84
C ALA A 1043 -9.93 -12.15 17.89
N LEU A 1044 -11.19 -12.15 17.46
CA LEU A 1044 -12.36 -11.88 18.28
C LEU A 1044 -13.35 -13.04 18.21
N ILE A 1045 -14.16 -13.24 19.25
CA ILE A 1045 -15.31 -14.16 19.23
C ILE A 1045 -16.60 -13.43 19.61
N ASN A 1046 -17.63 -13.54 18.77
CA ASN A 1046 -18.95 -12.98 19.08
C ASN A 1046 -19.79 -13.95 19.93
N GLU A 1047 -20.94 -13.49 20.41
CA GLU A 1047 -21.82 -14.27 21.30
C GLU A 1047 -22.42 -15.51 20.63
N LYS A 1048 -22.35 -15.61 19.30
CA LYS A 1048 -22.78 -16.78 18.50
C LYS A 1048 -21.61 -17.74 18.23
N GLY A 1049 -20.51 -17.64 18.99
CA GLY A 1049 -19.31 -18.46 18.84
C GLY A 1049 -18.49 -18.17 17.57
N LYS A 1050 -18.85 -17.17 16.77
CA LYS A 1050 -18.21 -16.90 15.48
C LYS A 1050 -16.89 -16.17 15.68
N LEU A 1051 -15.81 -16.78 15.19
CA LEU A 1051 -14.47 -16.17 15.19
C LEU A 1051 -14.31 -15.15 14.05
N LYS A 1052 -13.68 -14.02 14.36
CA LYS A 1052 -13.17 -13.03 13.39
C LYS A 1052 -11.66 -12.88 13.58
N ILE A 1053 -10.88 -13.35 12.61
CA ILE A 1053 -9.40 -13.33 12.65
C ILE A 1053 -8.86 -12.30 11.63
N ARG A 1054 -7.82 -11.56 12.01
CA ARG A 1054 -7.09 -10.59 11.16
C ARG A 1054 -5.57 -10.67 11.41
N GLY A 1055 -4.77 -10.62 10.35
CA GLY A 1055 -3.31 -10.51 10.43
C GLY A 1055 -2.53 -11.75 10.94
N PHE A 1056 -3.20 -12.88 11.11
CA PHE A 1056 -2.62 -14.13 11.61
C PHE A 1056 -2.14 -15.08 10.50
N GLU A 1057 -1.33 -16.05 10.89
CA GLU A 1057 -0.69 -17.05 10.04
C GLU A 1057 -1.67 -18.12 9.52
N THR A 1058 -2.84 -18.28 10.13
CA THR A 1058 -3.93 -19.18 9.66
C THR A 1058 -4.46 -18.81 8.28
N VAL A 1059 -4.39 -17.53 7.95
CA VAL A 1059 -4.66 -16.96 6.62
C VAL A 1059 -3.36 -16.70 5.86
N ARG A 1060 -2.46 -17.70 5.81
CA ARG A 1060 -1.27 -17.70 4.94
C ARG A 1060 -1.01 -19.02 4.22
N ARG A 1061 -0.67 -18.94 2.93
CA ARG A 1061 -0.29 -20.04 2.02
C ARG A 1061 1.05 -20.69 2.35
N ASP A 1062 2.03 -19.89 2.80
CA ASP A 1062 3.42 -20.33 3.01
C ASP A 1062 3.64 -21.08 4.34
N TRP A 1063 2.56 -21.67 4.86
CA TRP A 1063 2.48 -22.39 6.14
C TRP A 1063 1.78 -23.72 5.94
N CYS A 1064 2.25 -24.76 6.60
CA CYS A 1064 1.61 -26.07 6.56
C CYS A 1064 0.24 -26.07 7.24
N ASN A 1065 -0.63 -27.01 6.84
CA ASN A 1065 -1.98 -27.14 7.39
C ASN A 1065 -1.97 -27.27 8.92
N LEU A 1066 -1.02 -28.05 9.48
CA LEU A 1066 -0.87 -28.23 10.93
C LEU A 1066 -0.69 -26.92 11.70
N ALA A 1067 0.10 -25.98 11.16
CA ALA A 1067 0.32 -24.69 11.80
C ALA A 1067 -0.94 -23.81 11.78
N ARG A 1068 -1.72 -23.90 10.69
CA ARG A 1068 -2.99 -23.17 10.52
C ARG A 1068 -4.07 -23.74 11.44
N GLU A 1069 -4.20 -25.06 11.49
CA GLU A 1069 -5.14 -25.78 12.37
C GLU A 1069 -4.81 -25.54 13.84
N LEU A 1070 -3.53 -25.68 14.23
CA LEU A 1070 -3.07 -25.40 15.58
C LEU A 1070 -3.40 -23.98 16.01
N GLN A 1071 -3.03 -22.96 15.22
CA GLN A 1071 -3.26 -21.58 15.59
C GLN A 1071 -4.75 -21.22 15.63
N ASN A 1072 -5.59 -21.76 14.73
CA ASN A 1072 -7.04 -21.59 14.80
C ASN A 1072 -7.60 -22.20 16.10
N LYS A 1073 -7.25 -23.45 16.43
CA LYS A 1073 -7.73 -24.14 17.64
C LYS A 1073 -7.24 -23.49 18.94
N VAL A 1074 -6.02 -22.95 18.93
CA VAL A 1074 -5.45 -22.18 20.06
C VAL A 1074 -6.23 -20.87 20.27
N LEU A 1075 -6.52 -20.12 19.21
CA LEU A 1075 -7.35 -18.90 19.28
C LEU A 1075 -8.79 -19.22 19.72
N GLU A 1076 -9.39 -20.27 19.15
CA GLU A 1076 -10.73 -20.77 19.50
C GLU A 1076 -10.84 -21.06 21.00
N LYS A 1077 -9.92 -21.85 21.55
CA LYS A 1077 -9.90 -22.21 22.98
C LYS A 1077 -9.70 -21.01 23.88
N ILE A 1078 -8.70 -20.16 23.58
CA ILE A 1078 -8.42 -18.95 24.36
C ILE A 1078 -9.62 -17.99 24.39
N LEU A 1079 -10.31 -17.81 23.27
CA LEU A 1079 -11.46 -16.90 23.18
C LEU A 1079 -12.74 -17.48 23.80
N ASN A 1080 -12.95 -18.80 23.72
CA ASN A 1080 -14.07 -19.46 24.40
C ASN A 1080 -13.88 -19.50 25.92
N GLU A 1081 -12.73 -20.02 26.37
CA GLU A 1081 -12.43 -20.36 27.77
C GLU A 1081 -11.84 -19.18 28.55
N GLY A 1082 -11.26 -18.18 27.88
CA GLY A 1082 -10.75 -16.96 28.49
C GLY A 1082 -9.34 -17.07 29.09
N ASN A 1083 -8.67 -18.19 28.86
CA ASN A 1083 -7.35 -18.49 29.40
C ASN A 1083 -6.58 -19.42 28.45
N GLU A 1084 -5.29 -19.56 28.69
CA GLU A 1084 -4.34 -20.29 27.85
C GLU A 1084 -4.22 -21.79 28.14
N LYS A 1085 -4.77 -22.29 29.27
CA LYS A 1085 -4.41 -23.60 29.84
C LYS A 1085 -4.67 -24.77 28.89
N SER A 1086 -5.88 -24.91 28.35
CA SER A 1086 -6.21 -26.03 27.46
C SER A 1086 -5.61 -25.88 26.06
N ALA A 1087 -5.42 -24.63 25.60
CA ALA A 1087 -4.70 -24.34 24.37
C ALA A 1087 -3.22 -24.75 24.49
N LEU A 1088 -2.61 -24.57 25.66
CA LEU A 1088 -1.24 -24.99 25.97
C LEU A 1088 -1.11 -26.51 25.99
N VAL A 1089 -2.07 -27.24 26.57
CA VAL A 1089 -2.12 -28.71 26.54
C VAL A 1089 -2.18 -29.20 25.09
N TYR A 1090 -3.14 -28.72 24.29
CA TYR A 1090 -3.27 -29.07 22.88
C TYR A 1090 -2.01 -28.73 22.06
N THR A 1091 -1.35 -27.61 22.37
CA THR A 1091 -0.09 -27.23 21.71
C THR A 1091 1.05 -28.19 22.07
N LYS A 1092 1.14 -28.66 23.31
CA LYS A 1092 2.11 -29.68 23.75
C LYS A 1092 1.84 -31.03 23.07
N GLU A 1093 0.57 -31.45 22.93
CA GLU A 1093 0.22 -32.66 22.17
C GLU A 1093 0.70 -32.58 20.71
N VAL A 1094 0.48 -31.44 20.04
CA VAL A 1094 0.91 -31.25 18.64
C VAL A 1094 2.44 -31.23 18.54
N ILE A 1095 3.15 -30.59 19.47
CA ILE A 1095 4.62 -30.64 19.52
C ILE A 1095 5.13 -32.07 19.70
N ASN A 1096 4.52 -32.86 20.58
CA ASN A 1096 4.91 -34.26 20.79
C ASN A 1096 4.60 -35.13 19.57
N LYS A 1097 3.41 -34.99 18.95
CA LYS A 1097 3.08 -35.67 17.69
C LYS A 1097 4.10 -35.37 16.58
N ILE A 1098 4.63 -34.14 16.53
CA ILE A 1098 5.68 -33.75 15.58
C ILE A 1098 7.02 -34.45 15.88
N LYS A 1099 7.45 -34.45 17.16
CA LYS A 1099 8.69 -35.11 17.61
C LYS A 1099 8.65 -36.63 17.38
N ASP A 1100 7.54 -37.26 17.72
CA ASP A 1100 7.29 -38.69 17.58
C ASP A 1100 7.12 -39.17 16.11
N ARG A 1101 7.16 -38.26 15.13
CA ARG A 1101 6.82 -38.52 13.71
C ARG A 1101 5.40 -39.08 13.47
N LYS A 1102 4.47 -38.83 14.41
CA LYS A 1102 3.06 -39.25 14.37
C LYS A 1102 2.14 -38.27 13.63
N VAL A 1103 2.69 -37.27 12.93
CA VAL A 1103 1.92 -36.36 12.05
C VAL A 1103 1.81 -36.95 10.65
N ASN A 1104 0.59 -37.03 10.12
CA ASN A 1104 0.30 -37.45 8.76
C ASN A 1104 0.88 -36.48 7.71
N LYS A 1105 1.43 -36.99 6.59
CA LYS A 1105 2.06 -36.17 5.52
C LYS A 1105 1.18 -34.99 5.09
N GLY A 1106 -0.14 -35.19 4.93
CA GLY A 1106 -1.09 -34.14 4.54
C GLY A 1106 -1.10 -32.88 5.42
N SER A 1107 -0.71 -32.99 6.69
CA SER A 1107 -0.71 -31.86 7.64
C SER A 1107 0.60 -31.05 7.60
N ILE A 1108 1.72 -31.66 7.21
CA ILE A 1108 3.02 -30.95 7.02
C ILE A 1108 3.17 -30.32 5.63
N MET A 1109 2.29 -30.64 4.68
CA MET A 1109 2.34 -30.09 3.32
C MET A 1109 2.20 -28.57 3.29
N ILE A 1110 3.10 -27.91 2.55
CA ILE A 1110 3.08 -26.48 2.25
C ILE A 1110 2.58 -26.29 0.81
N LYS A 1111 1.66 -25.35 0.58
CA LYS A 1111 1.08 -25.05 -0.75
C LYS A 1111 1.43 -23.63 -1.18
N THR A 1112 2.42 -23.43 -2.05
CA THR A 1112 2.78 -22.08 -2.55
C THR A 1112 2.45 -21.89 -4.02
N GLN A 1113 1.78 -20.79 -4.37
CA GLN A 1113 1.47 -20.45 -5.76
C GLN A 1113 2.68 -19.81 -6.46
N LEU A 1114 2.99 -20.27 -7.67
CA LEU A 1114 3.89 -19.56 -8.58
C LEU A 1114 3.21 -18.28 -9.05
N LYS A 1115 3.89 -17.14 -8.94
CA LYS A 1115 3.35 -15.81 -9.28
C LYS A 1115 3.82 -15.30 -10.66
N LYS A 1116 4.71 -16.04 -11.33
CA LYS A 1116 5.39 -15.71 -12.59
C LYS A 1116 5.89 -16.99 -13.29
N SER A 1117 6.42 -16.84 -14.51
CA SER A 1117 7.18 -17.90 -15.19
C SER A 1117 8.42 -18.33 -14.39
N LEU A 1118 8.93 -19.55 -14.60
CA LEU A 1118 10.15 -20.01 -13.91
C LEU A 1118 11.40 -19.19 -14.26
N SER A 1119 11.46 -18.63 -15.47
CA SER A 1119 12.50 -17.71 -15.96
C SER A 1119 12.51 -16.38 -15.21
N ASP A 1120 11.35 -15.86 -14.79
CA ASP A 1120 11.25 -14.59 -14.04
C ASP A 1120 11.75 -14.69 -12.59
N TYR A 1121 11.87 -15.89 -12.04
CA TYR A 1121 12.22 -16.12 -10.64
C TYR A 1121 13.72 -15.88 -10.37
N LYS A 1122 14.08 -14.60 -10.18
CA LYS A 1122 15.42 -14.12 -9.81
C LYS A 1122 15.88 -14.50 -8.38
N ALA A 1123 15.26 -15.50 -7.76
CA ALA A 1123 15.62 -16.10 -6.47
C ALA A 1123 15.05 -17.53 -6.39
N VAL A 1124 15.90 -18.50 -6.04
CA VAL A 1124 15.50 -19.92 -5.93
C VAL A 1124 15.00 -20.20 -4.50
N THR A 1125 13.67 -20.22 -4.35
CA THR A 1125 12.91 -20.58 -3.14
C THR A 1125 12.53 -22.07 -3.18
N PRO A 1126 12.09 -22.69 -2.05
CA PRO A 1126 11.64 -24.09 -2.03
C PRO A 1126 10.63 -24.45 -3.14
N HIS A 1127 9.59 -23.63 -3.34
CA HIS A 1127 8.61 -23.84 -4.40
C HIS A 1127 9.19 -23.68 -5.82
N VAL A 1128 10.21 -22.84 -6.02
CA VAL A 1128 10.94 -22.74 -7.31
C VAL A 1128 11.85 -23.94 -7.51
N THR A 1129 12.49 -24.48 -6.46
CA THR A 1129 13.26 -25.73 -6.58
C THR A 1129 12.35 -26.88 -6.97
N ILE A 1130 11.21 -27.06 -6.28
CA ILE A 1130 10.24 -28.12 -6.59
C ILE A 1130 9.70 -27.94 -8.01
N ALA A 1131 9.30 -26.73 -8.39
CA ALA A 1131 8.83 -26.46 -9.75
C ALA A 1131 9.92 -26.70 -10.82
N ARG A 1132 11.21 -26.49 -10.52
CA ARG A 1132 12.31 -26.91 -11.41
C ARG A 1132 12.48 -28.43 -11.45
N LYS A 1133 12.31 -29.13 -10.32
CA LYS A 1133 12.28 -30.60 -10.27
C LYS A 1133 11.07 -31.17 -11.03
N MET A 1134 9.92 -30.49 -11.02
CA MET A 1134 8.73 -30.86 -11.81
C MET A 1134 9.08 -30.83 -13.30
N LEU A 1135 9.54 -29.68 -13.78
CA LEU A 1135 9.92 -29.51 -15.18
C LEU A 1135 10.99 -30.52 -15.62
N ALA A 1136 11.96 -30.83 -14.76
CA ALA A 1136 12.98 -31.86 -15.00
C ALA A 1136 12.47 -33.31 -14.95
N LYS A 1137 11.35 -33.59 -14.26
CA LYS A 1137 10.60 -34.85 -14.32
C LYS A 1137 9.62 -34.93 -15.51
N GLY A 1138 9.60 -33.92 -16.41
CA GLY A 1138 8.57 -33.77 -17.44
C GLY A 1138 7.19 -33.37 -16.91
N MET A 1139 7.06 -33.09 -15.60
CA MET A 1139 5.81 -32.63 -14.99
C MET A 1139 5.66 -31.12 -15.29
N PRO A 1140 4.55 -30.69 -15.91
CA PRO A 1140 4.43 -29.32 -16.41
C PRO A 1140 4.21 -28.27 -15.31
N VAL A 1141 4.55 -27.01 -15.62
CA VAL A 1141 4.64 -25.92 -14.63
C VAL A 1141 4.31 -24.55 -15.20
N ASN A 1142 3.24 -23.91 -14.68
CA ASN A 1142 2.80 -22.59 -15.12
C ASN A 1142 2.80 -21.51 -14.02
N ALA A 1143 2.84 -20.25 -14.44
CA ALA A 1143 2.47 -19.12 -13.58
C ALA A 1143 1.00 -19.28 -13.13
N GLY A 1144 0.71 -19.03 -11.86
CA GLY A 1144 -0.59 -19.29 -11.25
C GLY A 1144 -0.74 -20.70 -10.64
N MET A 1145 0.13 -21.66 -10.98
CA MET A 1145 0.05 -23.03 -10.47
C MET A 1145 0.39 -23.12 -8.97
N LEU A 1146 -0.29 -24.02 -8.24
CA LEU A 1146 0.03 -24.35 -6.84
C LEU A 1146 1.03 -25.49 -6.73
N VAL A 1147 2.18 -25.19 -6.14
CA VAL A 1147 3.24 -26.17 -5.85
C VAL A 1147 3.03 -26.71 -4.44
N LYS A 1148 2.71 -28.01 -4.33
CA LYS A 1148 2.69 -28.77 -3.08
C LYS A 1148 4.10 -29.32 -2.79
N TYR A 1149 4.61 -29.16 -1.58
CA TYR A 1149 5.87 -29.76 -1.14
C TYR A 1149 5.95 -29.88 0.38
N TYR A 1150 6.90 -30.65 0.89
CA TYR A 1150 7.30 -30.62 2.30
C TYR A 1150 8.83 -30.49 2.43
N ILE A 1151 9.32 -30.16 3.62
CA ILE A 1151 10.76 -30.10 3.91
C ILE A 1151 11.19 -31.40 4.58
N ALA A 1152 12.05 -32.15 3.90
CA ALA A 1152 12.65 -33.37 4.44
C ALA A 1152 13.91 -33.08 5.26
N GLU A 1153 14.29 -34.05 6.07
CA GLU A 1153 15.63 -34.10 6.68
C GLU A 1153 16.72 -34.29 5.61
N SER A 1154 17.95 -33.95 5.98
CA SER A 1154 19.14 -34.06 5.13
C SER A 1154 20.33 -34.49 5.98
N SER A 1155 21.08 -35.47 5.49
CA SER A 1155 22.38 -35.86 6.06
C SER A 1155 23.44 -34.77 5.85
N ASP A 1156 23.37 -34.01 4.74
CA ASP A 1156 24.18 -32.81 4.58
C ASP A 1156 23.65 -31.67 5.45
N LYS A 1157 24.50 -31.23 6.39
CA LYS A 1157 24.27 -30.12 7.31
C LYS A 1157 24.44 -28.73 6.65
N LYS A 1158 24.94 -28.65 5.40
CA LYS A 1158 25.06 -27.43 4.60
C LYS A 1158 23.85 -27.19 3.68
N ALA A 1159 23.02 -28.19 3.44
CA ALA A 1159 21.88 -28.12 2.52
C ALA A 1159 20.84 -27.08 2.96
N LEU A 1160 20.51 -26.14 2.07
CA LEU A 1160 19.56 -25.07 2.38
C LEU A 1160 18.12 -25.61 2.35
N THR A 1161 17.20 -24.95 3.06
CA THR A 1161 15.76 -25.30 3.08
C THR A 1161 15.14 -25.48 1.69
N ARG A 1162 15.64 -24.77 0.67
CA ARG A 1162 15.16 -24.90 -0.72
C ARG A 1162 15.56 -26.22 -1.38
N ASP A 1163 16.70 -26.79 -0.98
CA ASP A 1163 17.31 -27.97 -1.60
C ASP A 1163 16.75 -29.24 -0.93
N ARG A 1164 16.50 -29.15 0.38
CA ARG A 1164 15.77 -30.12 1.23
C ARG A 1164 14.25 -30.16 1.00
N ALA A 1165 13.74 -29.36 0.05
CA ALA A 1165 12.34 -29.43 -0.37
C ALA A 1165 12.12 -30.65 -1.26
N VAL A 1166 11.15 -31.49 -0.91
CA VAL A 1166 10.82 -32.75 -1.59
C VAL A 1166 9.34 -32.80 -2.01
N PHE A 1167 9.06 -33.65 -2.97
CA PHE A 1167 7.69 -33.89 -3.45
C PHE A 1167 6.83 -34.67 -2.42
N PRO A 1168 5.49 -34.66 -2.53
CA PRO A 1168 4.61 -35.41 -1.62
C PRO A 1168 4.85 -36.94 -1.65
N ASP A 1169 5.11 -37.47 -2.86
CA ASP A 1169 5.37 -38.89 -3.17
C ASP A 1169 6.70 -39.40 -2.61
N GLU A 1170 7.69 -38.52 -2.41
CA GLU A 1170 8.97 -38.93 -1.82
C GLU A 1170 8.74 -39.49 -0.41
N ASN A 1171 9.29 -40.67 -0.11
CA ASN A 1171 9.08 -41.32 1.19
C ASN A 1171 10.19 -41.01 2.20
N LYS A 1172 10.42 -39.70 2.44
CA LYS A 1172 11.47 -39.18 3.34
C LYS A 1172 10.89 -38.66 4.64
N ASN A 1173 11.64 -38.80 5.73
CA ASN A 1173 11.28 -38.19 7.01
C ASN A 1173 11.26 -36.65 6.90
N TYR A 1174 10.29 -36.02 7.56
CA TYR A 1174 10.16 -34.56 7.57
C TYR A 1174 11.09 -33.92 8.61
N ASP A 1175 11.55 -32.70 8.34
CA ASP A 1175 12.46 -31.96 9.22
C ASP A 1175 11.74 -31.41 10.46
N ILE A 1176 11.88 -32.14 11.58
CA ILE A 1176 11.29 -31.81 12.88
C ILE A 1176 11.67 -30.38 13.31
N ASP A 1177 12.94 -29.98 13.19
CA ASP A 1177 13.43 -28.66 13.60
C ASP A 1177 12.89 -27.54 12.71
N TYR A 1178 12.74 -27.79 11.41
CA TYR A 1178 12.09 -26.84 10.50
C TYR A 1178 10.62 -26.64 10.86
N TYR A 1179 9.86 -27.73 11.05
CA TYR A 1179 8.43 -27.60 11.38
C TYR A 1179 8.24 -26.96 12.75
N LEU A 1180 8.98 -27.38 13.78
CA LEU A 1180 8.89 -26.76 15.11
C LEU A 1180 9.31 -25.27 15.09
N SER A 1181 10.46 -24.93 14.50
CA SER A 1181 11.02 -23.56 14.57
C SER A 1181 10.53 -22.57 13.51
N LYS A 1182 10.01 -23.04 12.36
CA LYS A 1182 9.59 -22.18 11.23
C LYS A 1182 8.10 -22.25 10.89
N GLN A 1183 7.34 -23.19 11.47
CA GLN A 1183 5.92 -23.35 11.19
C GLN A 1183 5.06 -23.36 12.47
N ILE A 1184 5.46 -24.08 13.52
CA ILE A 1184 4.70 -24.14 14.79
C ILE A 1184 4.97 -22.93 15.67
N LEU A 1185 6.22 -22.76 16.14
CA LEU A 1185 6.59 -21.68 17.06
C LEU A 1185 6.08 -20.31 16.58
N PRO A 1186 6.41 -19.84 15.36
CA PRO A 1186 6.06 -18.48 14.95
C PRO A 1186 4.59 -18.31 14.51
N ALA A 1187 3.76 -19.34 14.67
CA ALA A 1187 2.30 -19.21 14.67
C ALA A 1187 1.76 -18.99 16.10
N VAL A 1188 2.12 -19.85 17.06
CA VAL A 1188 1.53 -19.78 18.42
C VAL A 1188 2.23 -18.81 19.38
N GLU A 1189 3.50 -18.48 19.15
CA GLU A 1189 4.34 -17.64 20.03
C GLU A 1189 3.64 -16.35 20.48
N ASN A 1190 3.20 -15.51 19.54
CA ASN A 1190 2.62 -14.19 19.86
C ASN A 1190 1.29 -14.28 20.64
N ILE A 1191 0.60 -15.42 20.56
CA ILE A 1191 -0.65 -15.65 21.27
C ILE A 1191 -0.35 -15.97 22.73
N PHE A 1192 0.54 -16.94 22.96
CA PHE A 1192 0.96 -17.34 24.31
C PHE A 1192 1.80 -16.26 25.04
N GLN A 1193 2.50 -15.39 24.31
CA GLN A 1193 3.16 -14.20 24.86
C GLN A 1193 2.19 -13.22 25.55
N VAL A 1194 0.90 -13.17 25.16
CA VAL A 1194 -0.12 -12.37 25.87
C VAL A 1194 -0.37 -12.89 27.29
N PHE A 1195 -0.11 -14.18 27.53
CA PHE A 1195 -0.24 -14.85 28.82
C PHE A 1195 1.13 -15.10 29.49
N GLY A 1196 2.19 -14.43 29.00
CA GLY A 1196 3.54 -14.54 29.56
C GLY A 1196 4.29 -15.84 29.28
N LEU A 1197 3.78 -16.73 28.42
CA LEU A 1197 4.37 -18.05 28.17
C LEU A 1197 5.34 -18.03 26.97
N ASP A 1198 6.59 -18.45 27.20
CA ASP A 1198 7.58 -18.67 26.13
C ASP A 1198 7.42 -20.06 25.51
N MET A 1199 6.90 -20.10 24.29
CA MET A 1199 6.70 -21.34 23.53
C MET A 1199 8.00 -21.98 23.02
N SER A 1200 9.11 -21.25 22.99
CA SER A 1200 10.39 -21.78 22.52
C SER A 1200 11.01 -22.74 23.53
N ASP A 1201 10.83 -22.52 24.83
CA ASP A 1201 11.31 -23.43 25.88
C ASP A 1201 10.49 -24.72 25.95
N ILE A 1202 9.18 -24.62 25.76
CA ILE A 1202 8.29 -25.79 25.64
C ILE A 1202 8.68 -26.67 24.44
N ILE A 1203 9.12 -26.06 23.34
CA ILE A 1203 9.65 -26.78 22.17
C ILE A 1203 11.01 -27.43 22.47
N LYS A 1204 11.93 -26.73 23.16
CA LYS A 1204 13.23 -27.26 23.59
C LYS A 1204 13.12 -28.39 24.64
N GLY A 1205 12.05 -28.40 25.43
CA GLY A 1205 11.82 -29.39 26.48
C GLY A 1205 12.48 -29.05 27.83
N THR A 1206 12.93 -27.82 28.04
CA THR A 1206 13.47 -27.36 29.31
C THR A 1206 12.38 -27.33 30.39
N LYS A 1207 12.62 -27.97 31.55
CA LYS A 1207 11.72 -27.87 32.71
C LYS A 1207 11.56 -26.41 33.11
N GLN A 1208 10.32 -25.99 33.29
CA GLN A 1208 9.94 -24.70 33.85
C GLN A 1208 10.54 -24.58 35.26
N LYS A 1209 11.40 -23.58 35.50
CA LYS A 1209 11.81 -23.22 36.87
C LYS A 1209 10.79 -22.23 37.44
N THR A 1210 10.21 -22.61 38.58
CA THR A 1210 9.38 -21.79 39.50
C THR A 1210 8.19 -21.04 38.89
N LEU A 1211 6.99 -21.51 39.22
CA LEU A 1211 5.87 -20.61 39.52
C LEU A 1211 6.04 -20.06 40.95
N PHE A 1212 5.30 -18.99 41.24
CA PHE A 1212 5.35 -18.15 42.44
C PHE A 1212 6.57 -17.21 42.48
#